data_AF-A0A1Y2CH40-F1
#
_entry.id   AF-A0A1Y2CH40-F1
#
_cell.length_a   1.000
_cell.length_b   1.000
_cell.length_c   1.000
_cell.angle_alpha   90.00
_cell.angle_beta   90.00
_cell.angle_gamma   90.00
#
_symmetry.space_group_name_H-M   'P 1'
#
loop_
_entity.id
_entity.type
_entity.pdbx_description
1 polymer ?
#
loop_
_entity_poly.entity_id
_entity_poly.type
_entity_poly.pdbx_seq_one_letter_code
_entity_poly.pdbx_strand_id
1 'polypeptide(L)'
;MKRKDLCIISATVCGIVLFLIIGLGRILCPLQKVLSQGEIDGMTDLNNPIVSMFGAYYQIRDIVKDHVDNQAFLSQAAMKQTVLGHDVSAMFYKTTVWSNYCKLPQPAGFDNVVRNIPKEGFKVWFPHQGNDGSTNKPIDYVQSVSYMRKGMVARDASWIQSFLSSDPINNRLIVAYGTSFNKFLGSNIGKIVDQLGASGVDATSFMEQVRKLEGHQKWSDYVGCMNGLFLTGVVDHRLDKQCLISNYIMLSASSILVLIIGLKFLTALQCTRRSNPENHDRFVLVQSVLMSSYLDTRKVLFVIADGMIVGSGNDKPTPKIVLDVLGWEGEEPEALLVQSLGDGMKQLNMAKVYSGYYAIQSKRMPYIVVSKVGTQGKRDSQLLIMKFLNRVHLDLEMNPMELELVRHFRYGLQIDPSWFEYILWIDADTEIYRDSINRLVACMIRDSRVVGVVWRNASGNEMESWVTMIQVYEYFISHHLSKQFESVFGSVTCLPGCFSMFRIRSSNKTAYLISNDVIQDRYLTTLMMKHFPGHKLAFSPDAKCKTQAPASWNVFVSQPCGCCLLSMRVVVFIDLFSTLAQPSALVYFGYLIYSSISDESHGAPLFSLIMIAAIYGVQLVIFMLKGEFQHLGWMVLYLLAIPIYSFYLPIYSFWHFDDFSWGNTRIVVDESGARVYEYAEENFDPSMIPLKKVRKQRNKVSPSNV
;
A
#
# COMPACT_ATOMS: atom_id res chain seq x y z
N MET A 1 -19.69 -5.09 14.68
CA MET A 1 -18.30 -5.57 14.79
C MET A 1 -17.66 -4.69 15.85
N LYS A 2 -17.12 -5.24 16.95
CA LYS A 2 -16.57 -4.43 18.05
C LYS A 2 -15.13 -4.03 17.73
N ARG A 3 -14.63 -2.90 18.27
CA ARG A 3 -13.22 -2.43 18.26
C ARG A 3 -12.14 -3.51 18.14
N LYS A 4 -12.27 -4.61 18.90
CA LYS A 4 -11.28 -5.70 18.95
C LYS A 4 -11.27 -6.59 17.70
N ASP A 5 -12.42 -6.80 17.07
CA ASP A 5 -12.58 -7.73 15.95
C ASP A 5 -11.81 -7.24 14.71
N LEU A 6 -11.87 -5.95 14.41
CA LEU A 6 -11.21 -5.36 13.23
C LEU A 6 -9.68 -5.32 13.39
N CYS A 7 -9.19 -5.01 14.59
CA CYS A 7 -7.76 -5.05 14.90
C CYS A 7 -7.20 -6.49 14.83
N ILE A 8 -7.95 -7.49 15.30
CA ILE A 8 -7.56 -8.90 15.18
C ILE A 8 -7.51 -9.33 13.70
N ILE A 9 -8.49 -8.91 12.89
CA ILE A 9 -8.48 -9.17 11.44
C ILE A 9 -7.26 -8.53 10.79
N SER A 10 -6.95 -7.26 11.09
CA SER A 10 -5.78 -6.57 10.57
C SER A 10 -4.47 -7.27 10.96
N ALA A 11 -4.31 -7.64 12.23
CA ALA A 11 -3.13 -8.36 12.71
C ALA A 11 -2.99 -9.72 12.04
N THR A 12 -4.09 -10.45 11.86
CA THR A 12 -4.12 -11.76 11.19
C THR A 12 -3.73 -11.63 9.72
N VAL A 13 -4.29 -10.67 9.00
CA VAL A 13 -3.94 -10.40 7.60
C VAL A 13 -2.47 -10.03 7.46
N CYS A 14 -1.97 -9.11 8.31
CA CYS A 14 -0.55 -8.76 8.33
C CYS A 14 0.35 -9.96 8.63
N GLY A 15 -0.04 -10.82 9.58
CA GLY A 15 0.69 -12.04 9.92
C GLY A 15 0.74 -13.04 8.77
N ILE A 16 -0.38 -13.25 8.08
CA ILE A 16 -0.44 -14.12 6.89
C ILE A 16 0.44 -13.57 5.77
N VAL A 17 0.36 -12.27 5.49
CA VAL A 17 1.18 -11.64 4.44
C VAL A 17 2.67 -11.76 4.75
N LEU A 18 3.09 -11.45 5.99
CA LEU A 18 4.50 -11.62 6.41
C LEU A 18 4.94 -13.09 6.35
N PHE A 19 4.08 -14.01 6.74
CA PHE A 19 4.36 -15.44 6.63
C PHE A 19 4.53 -15.87 5.17
N LEU A 20 3.67 -15.42 4.25
CA LEU A 20 3.79 -15.73 2.83
C LEU A 20 5.08 -15.17 2.22
N ILE A 21 5.49 -13.97 2.62
CA ILE A 21 6.67 -13.30 2.07
C ILE A 21 7.98 -13.84 2.65
N ILE A 22 8.05 -14.03 3.98
CA ILE A 22 9.29 -14.38 4.69
C ILE A 22 9.33 -15.86 5.08
N GLY A 23 8.21 -16.40 5.56
CA GLY A 23 8.12 -17.73 6.17
C GLY A 23 7.97 -18.87 5.16
N LEU A 24 7.10 -18.71 4.16
CA LEU A 24 6.75 -19.75 3.21
C LEU A 24 7.98 -20.23 2.42
N GLY A 25 8.83 -19.29 1.97
CA GLY A 25 10.07 -19.60 1.28
C GLY A 25 11.02 -20.45 2.12
N ARG A 26 11.17 -20.14 3.42
CA ARG A 26 12.03 -20.89 4.36
C ARG A 26 11.49 -22.28 4.71
N ILE A 27 10.17 -22.46 4.66
CA ILE A 27 9.53 -23.77 4.90
C ILE A 27 9.66 -24.65 3.66
N LEU A 28 9.39 -24.10 2.47
CA LEU A 28 9.49 -24.83 1.21
C LEU A 28 10.96 -25.12 0.83
N CYS A 29 11.88 -24.23 1.19
CA CYS A 29 13.30 -24.34 0.90
C CYS A 29 14.13 -23.95 2.14
N PRO A 30 14.48 -24.91 3.02
CA PRO A 30 15.26 -24.63 4.21
C PRO A 30 16.68 -24.16 3.84
N LEU A 31 17.25 -23.29 4.68
CA LEU A 31 18.61 -22.78 4.48
C LEU A 31 19.62 -23.93 4.54
N GLN A 32 20.29 -24.18 3.42
CA GLN A 32 21.38 -25.14 3.33
C GLN A 32 22.72 -24.39 3.27
N LYS A 33 23.69 -24.80 4.10
CA LYS A 33 25.06 -24.27 4.08
C LYS A 33 25.86 -24.93 2.95
N VAL A 34 25.46 -24.62 1.72
CA VAL A 34 26.07 -25.15 0.50
C VAL A 34 26.34 -24.01 -0.47
N LEU A 35 27.43 -24.12 -1.22
CA LEU A 35 27.80 -23.19 -2.28
C LEU A 35 27.99 -23.98 -3.56
N SER A 36 27.49 -23.47 -4.69
CA SER A 36 27.80 -24.01 -6.01
C SER A 36 29.25 -23.70 -6.38
N GLN A 37 29.81 -24.46 -7.34
CA GLN A 37 31.17 -24.21 -7.80
C GLN A 37 31.34 -22.80 -8.35
N GLY A 38 30.39 -22.31 -9.16
CA GLY A 38 30.47 -20.96 -9.72
C GLY A 38 30.42 -19.85 -8.67
N GLU A 39 29.68 -20.06 -7.56
CA GLU A 39 29.70 -19.13 -6.42
C GLU A 39 31.08 -19.11 -5.75
N ILE A 40 31.74 -20.26 -5.64
CA ILE A 40 33.09 -20.37 -5.05
C ILE A 40 34.14 -19.76 -5.98
N ASP A 41 34.05 -20.00 -7.30
CA ASP A 41 34.98 -19.48 -8.31
C ASP A 41 35.05 -17.94 -8.30
N GLY A 42 33.96 -17.27 -7.90
CA GLY A 42 33.90 -15.81 -7.75
C GLY A 42 34.47 -15.26 -6.43
N MET A 43 34.80 -16.11 -5.45
CA MET A 43 35.24 -15.72 -4.11
C MET A 43 36.77 -15.68 -3.99
N THR A 44 37.39 -14.74 -4.71
CA THR A 44 38.87 -14.56 -4.72
C THR A 44 39.39 -13.51 -3.72
N ASP A 45 38.58 -13.11 -2.74
CA ASP A 45 38.99 -12.09 -1.76
C ASP A 45 39.96 -12.67 -0.70
N LEU A 46 41.03 -11.93 -0.41
CA LEU A 46 42.01 -12.30 0.61
C LEU A 46 41.49 -12.12 2.05
N ASN A 47 40.50 -11.25 2.26
CA ASN A 47 39.90 -11.06 3.59
C ASN A 47 38.93 -12.21 3.95
N ASN A 48 38.38 -12.87 2.94
CA ASN A 48 37.52 -14.03 3.08
C ASN A 48 37.93 -15.15 2.12
N PRO A 49 39.12 -15.75 2.33
CA PRO A 49 39.68 -16.70 1.38
C PRO A 49 38.95 -18.03 1.47
N ILE A 50 38.30 -18.43 0.38
CA ILE A 50 37.55 -19.68 0.27
C ILE A 50 38.18 -20.56 -0.80
N VAL A 51 38.26 -21.86 -0.50
CA VAL A 51 38.71 -22.90 -1.44
C VAL A 51 37.78 -24.10 -1.36
N SER A 52 37.71 -24.87 -2.44
CA SER A 52 36.99 -26.15 -2.46
C SER A 52 37.97 -27.32 -2.43
N MET A 53 37.66 -28.37 -1.68
CA MET A 53 38.50 -29.57 -1.57
C MET A 53 37.63 -30.79 -1.23
N PHE A 54 37.79 -31.88 -1.97
CA PHE A 54 37.02 -33.12 -1.87
C PHE A 54 35.49 -32.90 -1.80
N GLY A 55 35.03 -31.82 -2.44
CA GLY A 55 33.62 -31.43 -2.53
C GLY A 55 33.02 -30.83 -1.24
N ALA A 56 33.88 -30.40 -0.32
CA ALA A 56 33.55 -29.43 0.72
C ALA A 56 34.25 -28.10 0.44
N TYR A 57 33.73 -26.99 0.98
CA TYR A 57 34.43 -25.70 0.91
C TYR A 57 34.93 -25.26 2.29
N TYR A 58 36.08 -24.61 2.29
CA TYR A 58 36.88 -24.28 3.45
C TYR A 58 37.20 -22.79 3.45
N GLN A 59 37.15 -22.17 4.63
CA GLN A 59 37.59 -20.80 4.82
C GLN A 59 39.01 -20.83 5.42
N ILE A 60 40.01 -20.48 4.62
CA ILE A 60 41.43 -20.78 4.91
C ILE A 60 42.22 -19.54 5.37
N ARG A 61 41.63 -18.72 6.26
CA ARG A 61 42.24 -17.46 6.73
C ARG A 61 43.62 -17.66 7.35
N ASP A 62 43.74 -18.64 8.24
CA ASP A 62 44.99 -18.91 8.97
C ASP A 62 46.08 -19.42 8.02
N ILE A 63 45.71 -20.27 7.05
CA ILE A 63 46.62 -20.83 6.05
C ILE A 63 47.14 -19.74 5.12
N VAL A 64 46.26 -18.85 4.65
CA VAL A 64 46.67 -17.73 3.78
C VAL A 64 47.68 -16.86 4.51
N LYS A 65 47.47 -16.55 5.78
CA LYS A 65 48.43 -15.82 6.62
C LYS A 65 49.79 -16.52 6.64
N ASP A 66 49.83 -17.82 6.89
CA ASP A 66 51.10 -18.56 6.98
C ASP A 66 51.80 -18.77 5.63
N HIS A 67 51.06 -18.91 4.53
CA HIS A 67 51.63 -19.16 3.20
C HIS A 67 52.06 -17.87 2.47
N VAL A 68 51.43 -16.75 2.82
CA VAL A 68 51.62 -15.44 2.16
C VAL A 68 52.41 -14.47 3.06
N ASP A 69 52.05 -14.32 4.33
CA ASP A 69 52.65 -13.31 5.21
C ASP A 69 54.03 -13.74 5.75
N ASN A 70 54.26 -15.04 5.93
CA ASN A 70 55.58 -15.57 6.30
C ASN A 70 56.51 -15.79 5.07
N GLN A 71 56.10 -15.37 3.87
CA GLN A 71 56.81 -15.49 2.58
C GLN A 71 57.34 -16.89 2.23
N ALA A 72 56.80 -17.96 2.81
CA ALA A 72 57.41 -19.26 2.68
C ALA A 72 57.29 -19.85 1.26
N PHE A 73 56.20 -19.56 0.50
CA PHE A 73 55.95 -20.27 -0.77
C PHE A 73 55.19 -19.50 -1.90
N LEU A 74 54.28 -18.54 -1.64
CA LEU A 74 53.46 -17.90 -2.69
C LEU A 74 53.21 -16.40 -2.46
N SER A 75 53.07 -15.62 -3.54
CA SER A 75 52.67 -14.19 -3.48
C SER A 75 51.15 -14.02 -3.39
N GLN A 76 50.70 -12.87 -2.87
CA GLN A 76 49.26 -12.51 -2.81
C GLN A 76 48.56 -12.61 -4.18
N ALA A 77 49.23 -12.17 -5.24
CA ALA A 77 48.71 -12.21 -6.60
C ALA A 77 48.60 -13.65 -7.13
N ALA A 78 49.59 -14.50 -6.83
CA ALA A 78 49.54 -15.91 -7.19
C ALA A 78 48.39 -16.61 -6.45
N MET A 79 48.23 -16.38 -5.15
CA MET A 79 47.17 -16.99 -4.35
C MET A 79 45.76 -16.67 -4.89
N LYS A 80 45.53 -15.41 -5.30
CA LYS A 80 44.25 -14.98 -5.91
C LYS A 80 43.97 -15.61 -7.27
N GLN A 81 44.99 -15.82 -8.08
CA GLN A 81 44.83 -16.30 -9.45
C GLN A 81 44.79 -17.82 -9.57
N THR A 82 45.43 -18.53 -8.64
CA THR A 82 45.58 -19.98 -8.75
C THR A 82 44.85 -20.73 -7.66
N VAL A 83 44.71 -20.21 -6.45
CA VAL A 83 44.22 -21.02 -5.31
C VAL A 83 42.83 -20.62 -4.84
N LEU A 84 42.62 -19.32 -4.58
CA LEU A 84 41.33 -18.84 -4.08
C LEU A 84 40.22 -19.07 -5.11
N GLY A 85 39.07 -19.56 -4.64
CA GLY A 85 37.93 -19.89 -5.49
C GLY A 85 38.05 -21.18 -6.29
N HIS A 86 39.19 -21.90 -6.24
CA HIS A 86 39.38 -23.11 -7.04
C HIS A 86 39.28 -24.42 -6.22
N ASP A 87 39.20 -25.56 -6.93
CA ASP A 87 39.28 -26.89 -6.33
C ASP A 87 40.74 -27.31 -6.13
N VAL A 88 41.15 -27.40 -4.88
CA VAL A 88 42.52 -27.67 -4.44
C VAL A 88 42.74 -29.15 -4.12
N SER A 89 41.77 -30.03 -4.41
CA SER A 89 41.86 -31.48 -4.12
C SER A 89 43.14 -32.12 -4.65
N ALA A 90 43.66 -31.63 -5.76
CA ALA A 90 44.90 -32.12 -6.38
C ALA A 90 46.18 -31.87 -5.54
N MET A 91 46.14 -31.04 -4.50
CA MET A 91 47.27 -30.84 -3.59
C MET A 91 47.38 -31.93 -2.51
N PHE A 92 46.32 -32.66 -2.22
CA PHE A 92 46.18 -33.47 -1.01
C PHE A 92 45.99 -34.95 -1.32
N TYR A 93 46.74 -35.82 -0.64
CA TYR A 93 46.80 -37.24 -0.98
C TYR A 93 46.23 -38.10 0.15
N LYS A 94 44.92 -38.40 0.11
CA LYS A 94 44.27 -39.23 1.15
C LYS A 94 44.75 -40.69 1.19
N THR A 95 45.31 -41.22 0.09
CA THR A 95 45.70 -42.66 0.06
C THR A 95 46.98 -42.97 0.82
N THR A 96 47.81 -41.97 1.14
CA THR A 96 49.00 -42.18 1.99
C THR A 96 48.61 -42.53 3.43
N VAL A 97 47.36 -42.25 3.82
CA VAL A 97 46.75 -42.49 5.13
C VAL A 97 45.42 -43.22 4.99
N TRP A 98 45.38 -44.25 4.14
CA TRP A 98 44.18 -45.02 3.78
C TRP A 98 43.33 -45.45 4.99
N SER A 99 43.96 -45.96 6.04
CA SER A 99 43.29 -46.47 7.24
C SER A 99 42.47 -45.44 8.00
N ASN A 100 42.75 -44.13 7.80
CA ASN A 100 42.00 -43.05 8.43
C ASN A 100 40.65 -42.81 7.73
N TYR A 101 40.57 -43.10 6.43
CA TYR A 101 39.41 -42.78 5.58
C TYR A 101 38.59 -44.02 5.19
N CYS A 102 39.20 -45.20 5.19
CA CYS A 102 38.54 -46.44 4.81
C CYS A 102 39.02 -47.61 5.66
N LYS A 103 38.07 -48.35 6.24
CA LYS A 103 38.36 -49.54 7.07
C LYS A 103 38.59 -50.81 6.27
N LEU A 104 38.25 -50.81 4.98
CA LEU A 104 38.49 -51.93 4.07
C LEU A 104 39.96 -51.94 3.65
N PRO A 105 40.55 -53.10 3.30
CA PRO A 105 41.92 -53.15 2.82
C PRO A 105 42.07 -52.39 1.50
N GLN A 106 43.21 -51.70 1.33
CA GLN A 106 43.52 -50.99 0.09
C GLN A 106 43.67 -51.98 -1.07
N PRO A 107 42.90 -51.84 -2.17
CA PRO A 107 43.03 -52.71 -3.33
C PRO A 107 44.39 -52.55 -4.03
N ALA A 108 44.94 -53.64 -4.57
CA ALA A 108 46.15 -53.59 -5.40
C ALA A 108 45.92 -52.72 -6.64
N GLY A 109 46.80 -51.73 -6.88
CA GLY A 109 46.67 -50.77 -7.98
C GLY A 109 45.70 -49.62 -7.71
N PHE A 110 45.26 -49.42 -6.46
CA PHE A 110 44.53 -48.20 -6.08
C PHE A 110 45.50 -47.01 -6.07
N ASP A 111 45.65 -46.36 -7.22
CA ASP A 111 46.42 -45.14 -7.36
C ASP A 111 45.68 -43.93 -6.77
N ASN A 112 46.44 -43.00 -6.20
CA ASN A 112 45.95 -41.74 -5.64
C ASN A 112 44.93 -41.04 -6.56
N VAL A 113 43.78 -40.68 -5.99
CA VAL A 113 42.66 -39.91 -6.61
C VAL A 113 43.17 -38.70 -7.41
N VAL A 114 44.28 -38.11 -6.98
CA VAL A 114 44.93 -36.93 -7.57
C VAL A 114 45.69 -37.18 -8.88
N ARG A 115 46.26 -38.37 -9.10
CA ARG A 115 47.14 -38.61 -10.27
C ARG A 115 46.42 -38.56 -11.61
N ASN A 116 45.10 -38.71 -11.59
CA ASN A 116 44.25 -38.86 -12.76
C ASN A 116 43.24 -37.70 -12.92
N ILE A 117 43.35 -36.62 -12.15
CA ILE A 117 42.61 -35.38 -12.41
C ILE A 117 43.20 -34.76 -13.69
N PRO A 118 42.39 -34.33 -14.68
CA PRO A 118 42.89 -33.69 -15.90
C PRO A 118 43.81 -32.53 -15.53
N LYS A 119 45.09 -32.59 -15.95
CA LYS A 119 46.09 -31.55 -15.64
C LYS A 119 45.96 -30.30 -16.52
N GLU A 120 45.00 -30.27 -17.44
CA GLU A 120 44.77 -29.13 -18.31
C GLU A 120 44.19 -27.96 -17.49
N GLY A 121 44.94 -26.86 -17.40
CA GLY A 121 44.59 -25.67 -16.63
C GLY A 121 45.26 -25.56 -15.25
N PHE A 122 45.78 -26.65 -14.69
CA PHE A 122 46.44 -26.63 -13.37
C PHE A 122 47.92 -26.22 -13.48
N LYS A 123 48.21 -24.93 -13.32
CA LYS A 123 49.59 -24.43 -13.17
C LYS A 123 50.15 -24.90 -11.82
N VAL A 124 50.90 -26.01 -11.86
CA VAL A 124 51.84 -26.57 -10.86
C VAL A 124 51.52 -26.22 -9.39
N TRP A 125 50.86 -27.17 -8.72
CA TRP A 125 50.51 -27.12 -7.31
C TRP A 125 51.51 -27.98 -6.52
N PHE A 126 52.07 -27.48 -5.42
CA PHE A 126 52.97 -28.28 -4.60
C PHE A 126 52.19 -29.39 -3.87
N PRO A 127 52.59 -30.67 -4.02
CA PRO A 127 51.94 -31.75 -3.31
C PRO A 127 52.20 -31.62 -1.80
N HIS A 128 51.14 -31.60 -0.99
CA HIS A 128 51.27 -31.63 0.47
C HIS A 128 51.59 -33.06 0.91
N GLN A 129 52.87 -33.41 0.81
CA GLN A 129 53.43 -34.70 1.16
C GLN A 129 54.57 -34.48 2.15
N GLY A 130 54.34 -34.86 3.40
CA GLY A 130 55.30 -34.73 4.48
C GLY A 130 55.08 -35.83 5.50
N ASN A 131 56.16 -36.24 6.16
CA ASN A 131 56.08 -37.12 7.32
C ASN A 131 56.23 -36.29 8.59
N ASP A 132 55.50 -36.66 9.62
CA ASP A 132 55.67 -36.10 10.94
C ASP A 132 57.09 -36.42 11.43
N GLY A 133 57.87 -35.39 11.74
CA GLY A 133 59.27 -35.51 12.15
C GLY A 133 59.47 -36.30 13.45
N SER A 134 58.40 -36.51 14.24
CA SER A 134 58.44 -37.27 15.50
C SER A 134 58.05 -38.75 15.34
N THR A 135 57.09 -39.07 14.45
CA THR A 135 56.57 -40.43 14.29
C THR A 135 56.97 -41.10 12.97
N ASN A 136 57.59 -40.34 12.05
CA ASN A 136 57.90 -40.72 10.66
C ASN A 136 56.69 -41.30 9.89
N LYS A 137 55.47 -40.98 10.32
CA LYS A 137 54.22 -41.35 9.64
C LYS A 137 53.79 -40.21 8.71
N PRO A 138 53.11 -40.49 7.59
CA PRO A 138 52.57 -39.45 6.72
C PRO A 138 51.61 -38.52 7.46
N ILE A 139 51.72 -37.21 7.22
CA ILE A 139 50.84 -36.20 7.81
C ILE A 139 49.51 -36.18 7.05
N ASP A 140 48.41 -36.26 7.80
CA ASP A 140 47.06 -36.12 7.26
C ASP A 140 46.65 -34.64 7.19
N TYR A 141 47.10 -33.96 6.15
CA TYR A 141 46.79 -32.54 5.93
C TYR A 141 45.30 -32.25 5.71
N VAL A 142 44.52 -33.23 5.24
CA VAL A 142 43.07 -33.05 5.05
C VAL A 142 42.35 -33.05 6.40
N GLN A 143 42.80 -33.92 7.32
CA GLN A 143 42.29 -33.93 8.69
C GLN A 143 42.72 -32.69 9.47
N SER A 144 43.92 -32.16 9.26
CA SER A 144 44.37 -30.96 9.98
C SER A 144 43.59 -29.70 9.60
N VAL A 145 43.06 -29.62 8.38
CA VAL A 145 42.22 -28.49 7.92
C VAL A 145 40.72 -28.71 8.14
N SER A 146 40.31 -29.82 8.76
CA SER A 146 38.90 -30.16 8.93
C SER A 146 38.12 -29.13 9.76
N TYR A 147 38.78 -28.44 10.70
CA TYR A 147 38.19 -27.39 11.53
C TYR A 147 37.81 -26.13 10.73
N MET A 148 38.42 -25.92 9.55
CA MET A 148 38.13 -24.81 8.64
C MET A 148 36.98 -25.08 7.67
N ARG A 149 36.43 -26.30 7.69
CA ARG A 149 35.31 -26.70 6.82
C ARG A 149 34.05 -25.90 7.15
N LYS A 150 33.42 -25.32 6.13
CA LYS A 150 32.20 -24.50 6.30
C LYS A 150 30.94 -25.18 5.78
N GLY A 151 31.04 -25.96 4.71
CA GLY A 151 29.90 -26.64 4.12
C GLY A 151 30.29 -27.53 2.95
N MET A 152 29.28 -28.03 2.23
CA MET A 152 29.45 -28.87 1.05
C MET A 152 29.34 -28.05 -0.24
N VAL A 153 29.99 -28.53 -1.29
CA VAL A 153 29.84 -27.97 -2.63
C VAL A 153 28.58 -28.57 -3.25
N ALA A 154 27.65 -27.70 -3.65
CA ALA A 154 26.43 -28.06 -4.34
C ALA A 154 26.70 -28.32 -5.83
N ARG A 155 26.11 -29.39 -6.37
CA ARG A 155 26.18 -29.79 -7.78
C ARG A 155 24.76 -29.85 -8.33
N ASP A 156 24.44 -28.99 -9.28
CA ASP A 156 23.14 -28.99 -9.95
C ASP A 156 23.12 -30.00 -11.11
N ALA A 157 21.94 -30.23 -11.68
CA ALA A 157 21.78 -31.13 -12.82
C ALA A 157 22.58 -30.68 -14.05
N SER A 158 22.74 -29.36 -14.25
CA SER A 158 23.47 -28.81 -15.39
C SER A 158 24.97 -29.14 -15.30
N TRP A 159 25.57 -28.99 -14.12
CA TRP A 159 26.94 -29.37 -13.83
C TRP A 159 27.14 -30.87 -13.99
N ILE A 160 26.22 -31.70 -13.51
CA ILE A 160 26.31 -33.17 -13.66
C ILE A 160 26.38 -33.55 -15.14
N GLN A 161 25.53 -32.97 -15.98
CA GLN A 161 25.53 -33.22 -17.43
C GLN A 161 26.78 -32.64 -18.12
N SER A 162 27.22 -31.45 -17.72
CA SER A 162 28.45 -30.84 -18.24
C SER A 162 29.70 -31.65 -17.87
N PHE A 163 29.73 -32.22 -16.66
CA PHE A 163 30.83 -33.06 -16.21
C PHE A 163 30.86 -34.40 -16.95
N LEU A 164 29.69 -35.01 -17.21
CA LEU A 164 29.63 -36.27 -17.97
C LEU A 164 29.95 -36.09 -19.46
N SER A 165 29.61 -34.93 -20.03
CA SER A 165 29.87 -34.63 -21.45
C SER A 165 31.31 -34.21 -21.74
N SER A 166 32.06 -33.71 -20.74
CA SER A 166 33.46 -33.27 -20.95
C SER A 166 34.42 -34.44 -21.22
N ASP A 167 34.18 -35.60 -20.62
CA ASP A 167 34.86 -36.86 -20.96
C ASP A 167 33.89 -38.04 -20.83
N PRO A 168 33.12 -38.37 -21.90
CA PRO A 168 32.09 -39.41 -21.87
C PRO A 168 32.66 -40.81 -21.60
N ILE A 169 33.93 -41.02 -21.88
CA ILE A 169 34.59 -42.32 -21.77
C ILE A 169 35.05 -42.54 -20.33
N ASN A 170 35.63 -41.52 -19.70
CA ASN A 170 36.25 -41.66 -18.39
C ASN A 170 35.43 -41.11 -17.23
N ASN A 171 34.54 -40.15 -17.44
CA ASN A 171 33.76 -39.55 -16.37
C ASN A 171 32.60 -40.47 -16.00
N ARG A 172 32.55 -40.85 -14.72
CA ARG A 172 31.53 -41.71 -14.13
C ARG A 172 31.11 -41.09 -12.80
N LEU A 173 29.80 -40.93 -12.61
CA LEU A 173 29.22 -40.30 -11.44
C LEU A 173 28.06 -41.16 -10.91
N ILE A 174 28.11 -41.48 -9.62
CA ILE A 174 26.99 -42.10 -8.91
C ILE A 174 26.26 -40.98 -8.17
N VAL A 175 24.97 -40.81 -8.43
CA VAL A 175 24.11 -39.91 -7.65
C VAL A 175 23.22 -40.78 -6.78
N ALA A 176 23.32 -40.65 -5.46
CA ALA A 176 22.48 -41.41 -4.54
C ALA A 176 22.37 -40.69 -3.19
N TYR A 177 21.22 -40.82 -2.53
CA TYR A 177 20.93 -40.17 -1.25
C TYR A 177 21.23 -38.65 -1.25
N GLY A 178 20.97 -37.96 -2.37
CA GLY A 178 21.26 -36.53 -2.52
C GLY A 178 22.76 -36.19 -2.53
N THR A 179 23.64 -37.18 -2.67
CA THR A 179 25.09 -37.00 -2.78
C THR A 179 25.56 -37.51 -4.15
N SER A 180 26.47 -36.78 -4.75
CA SER A 180 27.16 -37.13 -5.99
C SER A 180 28.55 -37.64 -5.64
N PHE A 181 28.86 -38.86 -6.07
CA PHE A 181 30.15 -39.52 -5.89
C PHE A 181 30.83 -39.62 -7.25
N ASN A 182 31.96 -38.94 -7.40
CA ASN A 182 32.74 -38.93 -8.63
C ASN A 182 33.98 -39.82 -8.53
N LYS A 183 34.41 -40.40 -9.66
CA LYS A 183 35.51 -41.38 -9.88
C LYS A 183 36.60 -41.34 -8.79
N PHE A 184 37.00 -42.48 -8.20
CA PHE A 184 38.27 -43.17 -8.56
C PHE A 184 38.43 -44.52 -7.81
N LEU A 185 37.68 -45.56 -8.18
CA LEU A 185 37.93 -46.95 -7.73
C LEU A 185 38.25 -47.87 -8.93
N GLY A 186 39.27 -47.51 -9.70
CA GLY A 186 39.82 -48.34 -10.79
C GLY A 186 38.79 -48.90 -11.78
N SER A 187 39.16 -49.98 -12.49
CA SER A 187 38.30 -50.66 -13.47
C SER A 187 37.09 -51.38 -12.83
N ASN A 188 37.07 -51.54 -11.50
CA ASN A 188 36.01 -52.27 -10.79
C ASN A 188 34.77 -51.40 -10.54
N ILE A 189 34.90 -50.13 -10.16
CA ILE A 189 33.74 -49.25 -10.02
C ILE A 189 33.22 -48.74 -11.36
N GLY A 190 34.10 -48.59 -12.36
CA GLY A 190 33.66 -48.36 -13.75
C GLY A 190 32.66 -49.43 -14.18
N LYS A 191 32.98 -50.71 -13.92
CA LYS A 191 32.05 -51.83 -14.15
C LYS A 191 30.79 -51.75 -13.32
N ILE A 192 30.84 -51.29 -12.07
CA ILE A 192 29.63 -51.10 -11.24
C ILE A 192 28.75 -50.00 -11.82
N VAL A 193 29.32 -48.85 -12.22
CA VAL A 193 28.56 -47.74 -12.84
C VAL A 193 28.03 -48.13 -14.22
N ASP A 194 28.80 -48.90 -14.99
CA ASP A 194 28.38 -49.41 -16.30
C ASP A 194 27.28 -50.50 -16.15
N GLN A 195 27.35 -51.36 -15.12
CA GLN A 195 26.30 -52.33 -14.76
C GLN A 195 25.03 -51.64 -14.22
N LEU A 196 25.19 -50.50 -13.54
CA LEU A 196 24.10 -49.65 -13.10
C LEU A 196 23.35 -49.00 -14.28
N GLY A 197 23.98 -48.88 -15.46
CA GLY A 197 23.39 -48.29 -16.67
C GLY A 197 22.98 -46.83 -16.53
N ALA A 198 23.42 -46.14 -15.47
CA ALA A 198 22.80 -44.93 -14.95
C ALA A 198 23.84 -43.93 -14.40
N SER A 199 24.90 -43.64 -15.17
CA SER A 199 25.85 -42.58 -14.79
C SER A 199 25.15 -41.22 -14.81
N GLY A 200 25.15 -40.51 -13.69
CA GLY A 200 24.47 -39.21 -13.55
C GLY A 200 22.96 -39.27 -13.29
N VAL A 201 22.40 -40.46 -13.05
CA VAL A 201 20.99 -40.65 -12.68
C VAL A 201 20.92 -41.13 -11.24
N ASP A 202 19.79 -40.88 -10.55
CA ASP A 202 19.57 -41.28 -9.16
C ASP A 202 19.57 -42.82 -9.02
N ALA A 203 20.62 -43.34 -8.40
CA ALA A 203 20.85 -44.75 -8.12
C ALA A 203 20.47 -45.16 -6.68
N THR A 204 19.71 -44.31 -5.95
CA THR A 204 19.32 -44.55 -4.55
C THR A 204 18.63 -45.90 -4.36
N SER A 205 17.71 -46.27 -5.26
CA SER A 205 16.96 -47.53 -5.20
C SER A 205 17.85 -48.77 -5.30
N PHE A 206 18.93 -48.70 -6.09
CA PHE A 206 19.90 -49.78 -6.22
C PHE A 206 20.82 -49.85 -5.00
N MET A 207 21.32 -48.71 -4.53
CA MET A 207 22.13 -48.66 -3.31
C MET A 207 21.38 -49.20 -2.09
N GLU A 208 20.07 -49.00 -2.02
CA GLU A 208 19.23 -49.64 -1.00
C GLU A 208 19.14 -51.16 -1.12
N GLN A 209 19.13 -51.70 -2.34
CA GLN A 209 19.17 -53.15 -2.55
C GLN A 209 20.51 -53.73 -2.08
N VAL A 210 21.63 -53.08 -2.42
CA VAL A 210 22.96 -53.47 -1.94
C VAL A 210 23.05 -53.42 -0.42
N ARG A 211 22.51 -52.36 0.21
CA ARG A 211 22.43 -52.25 1.68
C ARG A 211 21.68 -53.41 2.31
N LYS A 212 20.57 -53.86 1.70
CA LYS A 212 19.78 -54.99 2.20
C LYS A 212 20.51 -56.33 2.05
N LEU A 213 21.32 -56.50 1.00
CA LEU A 213 22.05 -57.73 0.72
C LEU A 213 23.33 -57.88 1.56
N GLU A 214 24.11 -56.81 1.74
CA GLU A 214 25.41 -56.85 2.42
C GLU A 214 25.32 -56.66 3.95
N GLY A 215 24.19 -56.16 4.44
CA GLY A 215 23.95 -55.90 5.86
C GLY A 215 24.50 -54.55 6.36
N HIS A 216 23.98 -54.09 7.50
CA HIS A 216 24.21 -52.73 8.01
C HIS A 216 25.68 -52.38 8.29
N GLN A 217 26.46 -53.31 8.83
CA GLN A 217 27.85 -53.04 9.23
C GLN A 217 28.77 -52.86 8.02
N LYS A 218 28.73 -53.80 7.06
CA LYS A 218 29.51 -53.69 5.82
C LYS A 218 29.08 -52.49 4.99
N TRP A 219 27.77 -52.19 4.93
CA TRP A 219 27.26 -51.00 4.28
C TRP A 219 27.81 -49.71 4.89
N SER A 220 27.85 -49.62 6.22
CA SER A 220 28.45 -48.49 6.94
C SER A 220 29.93 -48.32 6.57
N ASP A 221 30.67 -49.42 6.46
CA ASP A 221 32.08 -49.39 6.05
C ASP A 221 32.24 -48.99 4.57
N TYR A 222 31.37 -49.46 3.66
CA TYR A 222 31.35 -49.04 2.25
C TYR A 222 31.06 -47.54 2.11
N VAL A 223 30.00 -47.04 2.75
CA VAL A 223 29.63 -45.62 2.71
C VAL A 223 30.69 -44.76 3.39
N GLY A 224 31.31 -45.23 4.47
CA GLY A 224 32.44 -44.58 5.13
C GLY A 224 33.64 -44.42 4.20
N CYS A 225 34.02 -45.49 3.49
CA CYS A 225 35.07 -45.45 2.47
C CYS A 225 34.72 -44.53 1.29
N MET A 226 33.47 -44.56 0.82
CA MET A 226 33.01 -43.68 -0.26
C MET A 226 33.07 -42.20 0.14
N ASN A 227 32.52 -41.84 1.31
CA ASN A 227 32.58 -40.47 1.83
C ASN A 227 34.01 -40.01 2.14
N GLY A 228 34.87 -40.92 2.57
CA GLY A 228 36.25 -40.64 2.93
C GLY A 228 37.14 -40.41 1.71
N LEU A 229 37.00 -41.22 0.66
CA LEU A 229 37.96 -41.28 -0.45
C LEU A 229 37.48 -40.59 -1.74
N PHE A 230 36.17 -40.43 -1.96
CA PHE A 230 35.64 -39.88 -3.21
C PHE A 230 35.55 -38.36 -3.17
N LEU A 231 35.50 -37.75 -4.36
CA LEU A 231 35.02 -36.38 -4.50
C LEU A 231 33.50 -36.41 -4.30
N THR A 232 33.02 -35.82 -3.20
CA THR A 232 31.61 -35.87 -2.80
C THR A 232 30.96 -34.50 -2.92
N GLY A 233 29.95 -34.35 -3.76
CA GLY A 233 29.13 -33.13 -3.84
C GLY A 233 27.71 -33.38 -3.35
N VAL A 234 27.01 -32.37 -2.85
CA VAL A 234 25.57 -32.49 -2.54
C VAL A 234 24.76 -32.07 -3.75
N VAL A 235 23.67 -32.76 -4.06
CA VAL A 235 22.77 -32.38 -5.16
C VAL A 235 22.09 -31.05 -4.81
N ASP A 236 22.17 -30.06 -5.70
CA ASP A 236 21.60 -28.74 -5.45
C ASP A 236 20.08 -28.76 -5.69
N HIS A 237 19.31 -28.75 -4.60
CA HIS A 237 17.85 -28.67 -4.64
C HIS A 237 17.32 -27.23 -4.65
N ARG A 238 18.19 -26.20 -4.60
CA ARG A 238 17.76 -24.78 -4.55
C ARG A 238 17.04 -24.34 -5.83
N LEU A 239 17.32 -24.98 -6.96
CA LEU A 239 16.69 -24.73 -8.26
C LEU A 239 15.48 -25.64 -8.53
N ASP A 240 15.09 -26.48 -7.59
CA ASP A 240 13.92 -27.33 -7.76
C ASP A 240 12.64 -26.51 -7.82
N LYS A 241 11.65 -27.04 -8.54
CA LYS A 241 10.33 -26.39 -8.70
C LYS A 241 9.73 -26.00 -7.35
N GLN A 242 9.91 -26.81 -6.32
CA GLN A 242 9.41 -26.54 -4.96
C GLN A 242 10.01 -25.27 -4.34
N CYS A 243 11.33 -25.07 -4.50
CA CYS A 243 12.03 -23.88 -4.03
C CYS A 243 11.71 -22.64 -4.90
N LEU A 244 11.54 -22.83 -6.21
CA LEU A 244 11.25 -21.72 -7.13
C LEU A 244 9.80 -21.23 -7.08
N ILE A 245 8.83 -22.05 -6.65
CA ILE A 245 7.41 -21.67 -6.57
C ILE A 245 7.21 -20.40 -5.73
N SER A 246 7.88 -20.28 -4.58
CA SER A 246 7.77 -19.09 -3.73
C SER A 246 8.23 -17.82 -4.48
N ASN A 247 9.35 -17.91 -5.21
CA ASN A 247 9.88 -16.79 -5.97
C ASN A 247 8.97 -16.41 -7.15
N TYR A 248 8.39 -17.39 -7.84
CA TYR A 248 7.43 -17.15 -8.92
C TYR A 248 6.12 -16.53 -8.43
N ILE A 249 5.61 -16.94 -7.27
CA ILE A 249 4.44 -16.31 -6.65
C ILE A 249 4.73 -14.82 -6.40
N MET A 250 5.86 -14.50 -5.77
CA MET A 250 6.27 -13.12 -5.51
C MET A 250 6.47 -12.31 -6.79
N LEU A 251 7.14 -12.87 -7.79
CA LEU A 251 7.37 -12.22 -9.07
C LEU A 251 6.06 -11.93 -9.82
N SER A 252 5.11 -12.87 -9.78
CA SER A 252 3.81 -12.71 -10.43
C SER A 252 2.99 -11.59 -9.78
N ALA A 253 2.95 -11.53 -8.44
CA ALA A 253 2.28 -10.47 -7.70
C ALA A 253 2.89 -9.08 -7.98
N SER A 254 4.23 -9.00 -7.97
CA SER A 254 4.97 -7.77 -8.31
C SER A 254 4.71 -7.31 -9.75
N SER A 255 4.65 -8.25 -10.71
CA SER A 255 4.39 -7.93 -12.12
C SER A 255 2.99 -7.35 -12.32
N ILE A 256 1.98 -7.90 -11.64
CA ILE A 256 0.61 -7.36 -11.65
C ILE A 256 0.59 -5.95 -11.06
N LEU A 257 1.29 -5.73 -9.95
CA LEU A 257 1.34 -4.42 -9.29
C LEU A 257 2.00 -3.36 -10.20
N VAL A 258 3.14 -3.69 -10.83
CA VAL A 258 3.81 -2.81 -11.79
C VAL A 258 2.91 -2.50 -12.98
N LEU A 259 2.17 -3.49 -13.50
CA LEU A 259 1.20 -3.27 -14.58
C LEU A 259 0.09 -2.30 -14.17
N ILE A 260 -0.49 -2.46 -12.98
CA ILE A 260 -1.53 -1.57 -12.46
C ILE A 260 -0.99 -0.13 -12.31
N ILE A 261 0.22 0.04 -11.76
CA ILE A 261 0.84 1.36 -11.61
C ILE A 261 1.14 1.98 -12.98
N GLY A 262 1.65 1.19 -13.94
CA GLY A 262 1.88 1.62 -15.31
C GLY A 262 0.59 2.11 -15.98
N LEU A 263 -0.51 1.39 -15.83
CA LEU A 263 -1.82 1.81 -16.33
C LEU A 263 -2.31 3.10 -15.66
N LYS A 264 -2.20 3.21 -14.33
CA LYS A 264 -2.53 4.46 -13.60
C LYS A 264 -1.74 5.65 -14.13
N PHE A 265 -0.44 5.48 -14.35
CA PHE A 265 0.42 6.51 -14.93
C PHE A 265 -0.02 6.92 -16.33
N LEU A 266 -0.26 5.95 -17.23
CA LEU A 266 -0.74 6.23 -18.58
C LEU A 266 -2.08 7.00 -18.57
N THR A 267 -3.00 6.65 -17.66
CA THR A 267 -4.26 7.40 -17.51
C THR A 267 -4.06 8.80 -16.95
N ALA A 268 -3.03 9.04 -16.15
CA ALA A 268 -2.71 10.34 -15.58
C ALA A 268 -2.04 11.30 -16.58
N LEU A 269 -1.47 10.78 -17.67
CA LEU A 269 -0.76 11.55 -18.70
C LEU A 269 -1.67 12.35 -19.64
N GLN A 270 -3.00 12.23 -19.55
CA GLN A 270 -3.98 12.86 -20.45
C GLN A 270 -3.50 14.23 -20.97
N CYS A 271 -3.04 14.24 -22.23
CA CYS A 271 -2.56 15.42 -22.95
C CYS A 271 -3.74 16.28 -23.40
N THR A 272 -4.59 16.69 -22.47
CA THR A 272 -5.68 17.62 -22.76
C THR A 272 -5.12 19.03 -22.82
N ARG A 273 -5.39 19.76 -23.91
CA ARG A 273 -4.92 21.12 -24.16
C ARG A 273 -5.37 22.02 -23.00
N ARG A 274 -4.43 22.49 -22.18
CA ARG A 274 -4.71 23.35 -21.01
C ARG A 274 -5.09 24.75 -21.50
N SER A 275 -6.25 25.25 -21.05
CA SER A 275 -6.52 26.69 -21.02
C SER A 275 -5.95 27.23 -19.71
N ASN A 276 -5.00 28.17 -19.77
CA ASN A 276 -4.47 28.83 -18.59
C ASN A 276 -5.56 29.74 -17.98
N PRO A 277 -5.96 29.54 -16.73
CA PRO A 277 -6.65 30.59 -15.98
C PRO A 277 -5.63 31.55 -15.38
N GLU A 278 -5.94 32.84 -15.43
CA GLU A 278 -5.17 33.92 -14.80
C GLU A 278 -5.12 33.76 -13.27
N ASN A 279 -3.98 34.14 -12.68
CA ASN A 279 -3.82 34.26 -11.24
C ASN A 279 -4.40 35.59 -10.77
N HIS A 280 -5.22 35.55 -9.72
CA HIS A 280 -5.80 36.75 -9.09
C HIS A 280 -5.78 36.61 -7.57
N ASP A 281 -5.65 37.76 -6.90
CA ASP A 281 -5.49 37.89 -5.45
C ASP A 281 -6.81 37.81 -4.68
N ARG A 282 -6.75 37.00 -3.61
CA ARG A 282 -7.68 36.72 -2.49
C ARG A 282 -9.10 37.29 -2.52
N PHE A 283 -10.07 36.39 -2.29
CA PHE A 283 -11.47 36.71 -1.95
C PHE A 283 -11.99 35.86 -0.79
N VAL A 284 -12.94 36.40 -0.03
CA VAL A 284 -13.66 35.71 1.06
C VAL A 284 -14.65 34.69 0.48
N LEU A 285 -14.84 33.54 1.15
CA LEU A 285 -15.56 32.35 0.65
C LEU A 285 -16.87 32.64 -0.11
N VAL A 286 -17.76 33.43 0.49
CA VAL A 286 -19.08 33.78 -0.07
C VAL A 286 -18.95 34.64 -1.34
N GLN A 287 -17.92 35.48 -1.38
CA GLN A 287 -17.65 36.35 -2.51
C GLN A 287 -17.19 35.53 -3.73
N SER A 288 -16.42 34.45 -3.52
CA SER A 288 -15.97 33.59 -4.62
C SER A 288 -17.14 32.95 -5.39
N VAL A 289 -18.23 32.59 -4.67
CA VAL A 289 -19.46 32.06 -5.27
C VAL A 289 -20.19 33.13 -6.08
N LEU A 290 -20.33 34.35 -5.55
CA LEU A 290 -20.96 35.48 -6.24
C LEU A 290 -20.16 35.90 -7.49
N MET A 291 -18.83 35.95 -7.39
CA MET A 291 -17.93 36.36 -8.47
C MET A 291 -17.77 35.32 -9.58
N SER A 292 -18.29 34.10 -9.40
CA SER A 292 -18.32 33.09 -10.46
C SER A 292 -19.04 33.58 -11.73
N SER A 293 -18.65 32.99 -12.85
CA SER A 293 -19.21 33.26 -14.19
C SER A 293 -20.58 32.62 -14.42
N TYR A 294 -21.09 31.85 -13.46
CA TYR A 294 -22.44 31.28 -13.52
C TYR A 294 -23.47 32.35 -13.19
N LEU A 295 -24.57 32.36 -13.96
CA LEU A 295 -25.60 33.39 -13.90
C LEU A 295 -26.18 33.54 -12.49
N ASP A 296 -26.16 34.77 -11.97
CA ASP A 296 -26.55 35.06 -10.58
C ASP A 296 -28.03 34.77 -10.30
N THR A 297 -28.90 34.88 -11.31
CA THR A 297 -30.33 34.56 -11.19
C THR A 297 -30.64 33.06 -11.12
N ARG A 298 -29.65 32.19 -11.39
CA ARG A 298 -29.78 30.73 -11.39
C ARG A 298 -29.08 30.05 -10.22
N LYS A 299 -28.65 30.81 -9.21
CA LYS A 299 -28.01 30.28 -8.00
C LYS A 299 -28.59 30.93 -6.75
N VAL A 300 -28.72 30.12 -5.69
CA VAL A 300 -29.07 30.57 -4.33
C VAL A 300 -27.98 30.08 -3.39
N LEU A 301 -27.50 30.94 -2.51
CA LEU A 301 -26.58 30.55 -1.46
C LEU A 301 -27.37 30.02 -0.26
N PHE A 302 -27.19 28.75 0.08
CA PHE A 302 -27.82 28.13 1.24
C PHE A 302 -26.75 27.81 2.29
N VAL A 303 -26.78 28.52 3.42
CA VAL A 303 -25.80 28.35 4.51
C VAL A 303 -26.47 27.70 5.70
N ILE A 304 -25.88 26.65 6.25
CA ILE A 304 -26.35 26.03 7.50
C ILE A 304 -25.26 26.21 8.55
N ALA A 305 -25.57 26.97 9.59
CA ALA A 305 -24.72 27.07 10.77
C ALA A 305 -25.15 26.02 11.80
N ASP A 306 -24.25 25.08 12.09
CA ASP A 306 -24.53 23.91 12.93
C ASP A 306 -24.25 24.20 14.40
N GLY A 307 -25.27 24.68 15.11
CA GLY A 307 -25.20 25.01 16.52
C GLY A 307 -24.78 26.46 16.79
N MET A 308 -25.17 26.95 17.97
CA MET A 308 -24.73 28.24 18.50
C MET A 308 -23.33 28.11 19.10
N ILE A 309 -22.32 28.00 18.22
CA ILE A 309 -20.94 27.73 18.61
C ILE A 309 -20.06 28.96 18.37
N VAL A 310 -19.30 29.35 19.40
CA VAL A 310 -18.26 30.38 19.31
C VAL A 310 -16.93 29.70 18.94
N GLY A 311 -16.30 30.15 17.86
CA GLY A 311 -15.02 29.62 17.43
C GLY A 311 -13.85 30.13 18.26
N SER A 312 -12.76 29.36 18.34
CA SER A 312 -11.50 29.83 18.93
C SER A 312 -11.07 31.14 18.24
N GLY A 313 -10.76 32.17 19.04
CA GLY A 313 -10.38 33.50 18.55
C GLY A 313 -11.53 34.35 17.99
N ASN A 314 -12.79 33.96 18.18
CA ASN A 314 -13.95 34.76 17.77
C ASN A 314 -14.77 35.21 18.98
N ASP A 315 -15.34 36.41 18.90
CA ASP A 315 -16.16 37.00 19.97
C ASP A 315 -17.65 36.72 19.81
N LYS A 316 -18.08 36.24 18.64
CA LYS A 316 -19.49 35.98 18.30
C LYS A 316 -19.72 34.52 17.90
N PRO A 317 -20.93 33.99 18.14
CA PRO A 317 -21.35 32.70 17.57
C PRO A 317 -21.26 32.70 16.05
N THR A 318 -20.90 31.53 15.48
CA THR A 318 -20.74 31.33 14.04
C THR A 318 -21.94 31.81 13.21
N PRO A 319 -23.21 31.54 13.60
CA PRO A 319 -24.35 32.04 12.84
C PRO A 319 -24.43 33.58 12.78
N LYS A 320 -24.06 34.28 13.87
CA LYS A 320 -24.05 35.75 13.90
C LYS A 320 -22.96 36.31 12.99
N ILE A 321 -21.77 35.69 12.98
CA ILE A 321 -20.69 36.08 12.05
C ILE A 321 -21.14 35.94 10.60
N VAL A 322 -21.84 34.85 10.26
CA VAL A 322 -22.38 34.64 8.91
C VAL A 322 -23.38 35.74 8.54
N LEU A 323 -24.29 36.11 9.44
CA LEU A 323 -25.27 37.17 9.20
C LEU A 323 -24.60 38.54 9.04
N ASP A 324 -23.60 38.85 9.87
CA ASP A 324 -22.79 40.08 9.77
C ASP A 324 -22.09 40.16 8.40
N VAL A 325 -21.47 39.05 7.94
CA VAL A 325 -20.78 38.99 6.64
C VAL A 325 -21.75 39.18 5.47
N LEU A 326 -22.99 38.69 5.60
CA LEU A 326 -24.03 38.83 4.60
C LEU A 326 -24.74 40.18 4.65
N GLY A 327 -24.49 41.00 5.69
CA GLY A 327 -25.15 42.27 5.90
C GLY A 327 -26.65 42.12 6.18
N TRP A 328 -27.05 41.08 6.92
CA TRP A 328 -28.45 40.87 7.25
C TRP A 328 -28.92 41.86 8.32
N GLU A 329 -30.00 42.57 8.03
CA GLU A 329 -30.68 43.49 8.94
C GLU A 329 -32.14 43.05 9.07
N GLY A 330 -32.62 42.84 10.30
CA GLY A 330 -33.99 42.42 10.56
C GLY A 330 -34.23 42.07 12.03
N GLU A 331 -35.48 41.80 12.37
CA GLU A 331 -35.85 41.25 13.67
C GLU A 331 -35.48 39.77 13.75
N GLU A 332 -34.94 39.37 14.91
CA GLU A 332 -34.50 37.99 15.15
C GLU A 332 -35.69 37.02 15.05
N PRO A 333 -35.64 36.02 14.14
CA PRO A 333 -36.75 35.10 13.94
C PRO A 333 -36.86 34.08 15.08
N GLU A 334 -38.07 33.58 15.30
CA GLU A 334 -38.34 32.54 16.29
C GLU A 334 -37.66 31.21 15.91
N ALA A 335 -37.20 30.47 16.92
CA ALA A 335 -36.61 29.15 16.72
C ALA A 335 -37.72 28.10 16.48
N LEU A 336 -37.66 27.41 15.34
CA LEU A 336 -38.68 26.46 14.91
C LEU A 336 -38.20 25.02 15.06
N LEU A 337 -39.12 24.12 15.41
CA LEU A 337 -38.83 22.69 15.58
C LEU A 337 -38.38 22.04 14.26
N VAL A 338 -37.29 21.26 14.35
CA VAL A 338 -36.74 20.43 13.29
C VAL A 338 -36.34 19.06 13.84
N GLN A 339 -36.48 18.03 13.00
CA GLN A 339 -35.97 16.70 13.33
C GLN A 339 -34.51 16.59 12.91
N SER A 340 -33.64 16.35 13.89
CA SER A 340 -32.22 16.08 13.67
C SER A 340 -31.86 14.59 13.81
N LEU A 341 -30.65 14.23 13.40
CA LEU A 341 -30.03 12.95 13.74
C LEU A 341 -29.66 12.88 15.22
N GLY A 342 -29.87 11.73 15.85
CA GLY A 342 -29.50 11.47 17.24
C GLY A 342 -30.28 10.28 17.81
N ASP A 343 -29.91 9.86 19.02
CA ASP A 343 -30.65 8.86 19.79
C ASP A 343 -31.49 9.55 20.88
N GLY A 344 -32.71 9.04 21.11
CA GLY A 344 -33.66 9.64 22.05
C GLY A 344 -33.92 11.11 21.73
N MET A 345 -34.01 11.94 22.76
CA MET A 345 -34.33 13.38 22.65
C MET A 345 -33.35 14.19 21.79
N LYS A 346 -32.15 13.67 21.46
CA LYS A 346 -31.22 14.33 20.53
C LYS A 346 -31.80 14.49 19.11
N GLN A 347 -32.86 13.75 18.77
CA GLN A 347 -33.60 13.92 17.50
C GLN A 347 -34.45 15.20 17.46
N LEU A 348 -34.77 15.79 18.61
CA LEU A 348 -35.48 17.06 18.69
C LEU A 348 -34.47 18.20 18.69
N ASN A 349 -34.54 19.07 17.68
CA ASN A 349 -33.71 20.26 17.59
C ASN A 349 -34.55 21.45 17.15
N MET A 350 -33.98 22.65 17.23
CA MET A 350 -34.60 23.88 16.77
C MET A 350 -33.67 24.61 15.81
N ALA A 351 -34.25 25.34 14.86
CA ALA A 351 -33.49 26.18 13.96
C ALA A 351 -34.23 27.47 13.60
N LYS A 352 -33.47 28.54 13.43
CA LYS A 352 -33.91 29.85 12.96
C LYS A 352 -33.60 29.98 11.47
N VAL A 353 -34.49 30.60 10.71
CA VAL A 353 -34.34 30.77 9.25
C VAL A 353 -34.25 32.26 8.92
N TYR A 354 -33.25 32.63 8.13
CA TYR A 354 -33.01 33.98 7.65
C TYR A 354 -32.92 33.95 6.13
N SER A 355 -33.32 35.03 5.47
CA SER A 355 -33.15 35.19 4.03
C SER A 355 -32.82 36.62 3.68
N GLY A 356 -32.13 36.82 2.56
CA GLY A 356 -31.86 38.14 2.04
C GLY A 356 -31.17 38.08 0.68
N TYR A 357 -30.55 39.20 0.31
CA TYR A 357 -29.76 39.27 -0.90
C TYR A 357 -28.37 39.79 -0.57
N TYR A 358 -27.36 39.04 -1.00
CA TYR A 358 -25.98 39.44 -0.87
C TYR A 358 -25.56 40.18 -2.13
N ALA A 359 -25.10 41.42 -1.97
CA ALA A 359 -24.69 42.28 -3.08
C ALA A 359 -23.23 42.70 -2.92
N ILE A 360 -22.45 42.53 -3.99
CA ILE A 360 -21.09 43.05 -4.11
C ILE A 360 -20.94 43.64 -5.49
N GLN A 361 -20.44 44.88 -5.58
CA GLN A 361 -20.29 45.61 -6.82
C GLN A 361 -21.62 45.66 -7.60
N SER A 362 -21.66 45.13 -8.83
CA SER A 362 -22.85 45.06 -9.68
C SER A 362 -23.57 43.71 -9.63
N LYS A 363 -23.11 42.77 -8.81
CA LYS A 363 -23.68 41.42 -8.69
C LYS A 363 -24.53 41.28 -7.43
N ARG A 364 -25.63 40.55 -7.54
CA ARG A 364 -26.57 40.28 -6.44
C ARG A 364 -26.99 38.82 -6.47
N MET A 365 -26.92 38.12 -5.33
CA MET A 365 -27.32 36.73 -5.21
C MET A 365 -28.25 36.55 -4.00
N PRO A 366 -29.40 35.87 -4.17
CA PRO A 366 -30.27 35.50 -3.05
C PRO A 366 -29.57 34.50 -2.12
N TYR A 367 -29.81 34.64 -0.81
CA TYR A 367 -29.31 33.69 0.19
C TYR A 367 -30.39 33.28 1.20
N ILE A 368 -30.20 32.10 1.79
CA ILE A 368 -30.90 31.61 2.97
C ILE A 368 -29.86 31.11 3.98
N VAL A 369 -30.04 31.48 5.24
CA VAL A 369 -29.24 30.98 6.36
C VAL A 369 -30.15 30.20 7.30
N VAL A 370 -29.77 28.98 7.64
CA VAL A 370 -30.40 28.17 8.69
C VAL A 370 -29.45 28.09 9.87
N SER A 371 -29.81 28.69 10.99
CA SER A 371 -29.05 28.63 12.23
C SER A 371 -29.65 27.58 13.15
N LYS A 372 -28.97 26.45 13.34
CA LYS A 372 -29.40 25.41 14.28
C LYS A 372 -29.02 25.81 15.71
N VAL A 373 -29.92 25.56 16.66
CA VAL A 373 -29.67 25.81 18.08
C VAL A 373 -28.71 24.75 18.64
N GLY A 374 -29.06 23.46 18.47
CA GLY A 374 -28.20 22.33 18.85
C GLY A 374 -27.26 21.89 17.72
N THR A 375 -26.08 21.38 18.09
CA THR A 375 -25.11 20.78 17.17
C THR A 375 -25.36 19.30 16.98
N GLN A 376 -25.45 18.84 15.73
CA GLN A 376 -25.62 17.42 15.38
C GLN A 376 -24.71 16.98 14.22
N GLY A 377 -23.73 17.83 13.89
CA GLY A 377 -22.71 17.57 12.89
C GLY A 377 -23.11 17.98 11.46
N LYS A 378 -22.08 18.08 10.60
CA LYS A 378 -22.20 18.39 9.16
C LYS A 378 -23.20 17.48 8.42
N ARG A 379 -23.29 16.22 8.83
CA ARG A 379 -24.19 15.23 8.23
C ARG A 379 -25.66 15.56 8.46
N ASP A 380 -26.01 15.94 9.69
CA ASP A 380 -27.37 16.37 10.01
C ASP A 380 -27.79 17.57 9.16
N SER A 381 -26.86 18.53 8.99
CA SER A 381 -27.05 19.69 8.12
C SER A 381 -27.30 19.31 6.65
N GLN A 382 -26.54 18.35 6.10
CA GLN A 382 -26.77 17.85 4.74
C GLN A 382 -28.12 17.16 4.60
N LEU A 383 -28.52 16.34 5.57
CA LEU A 383 -29.83 15.66 5.54
C LEU A 383 -31.00 16.63 5.69
N LEU A 384 -30.84 17.72 6.45
CA LEU A 384 -31.87 18.75 6.61
C LEU A 384 -32.32 19.31 5.26
N ILE A 385 -31.38 19.75 4.41
CA ILE A 385 -31.72 20.27 3.08
C ILE A 385 -32.19 19.18 2.12
N MET A 386 -31.62 17.97 2.20
CA MET A 386 -32.07 16.84 1.36
C MET A 386 -33.52 16.42 1.69
N LYS A 387 -33.89 16.38 2.97
CA LYS A 387 -35.26 16.12 3.44
C LYS A 387 -36.21 17.23 3.01
N PHE A 388 -35.81 18.49 3.17
CA PHE A 388 -36.59 19.63 2.69
C PHE A 388 -36.89 19.52 1.18
N LEU A 389 -35.85 19.32 0.37
CA LEU A 389 -36.01 19.19 -1.08
C LEU A 389 -36.84 17.95 -1.46
N ASN A 390 -36.66 16.82 -0.79
CA ASN A 390 -37.52 15.64 -0.95
C ASN A 390 -38.99 15.97 -0.72
N ARG A 391 -39.31 16.58 0.43
CA ARG A 391 -40.68 16.92 0.82
C ARG A 391 -41.31 17.94 -0.13
N VAL A 392 -40.54 18.93 -0.60
CA VAL A 392 -40.98 19.90 -1.61
C VAL A 392 -41.32 19.23 -2.93
N HIS A 393 -40.44 18.36 -3.44
CA HIS A 393 -40.62 17.72 -4.75
C HIS A 393 -41.72 16.65 -4.75
N LEU A 394 -41.99 16.02 -3.61
CA LEU A 394 -42.97 14.95 -3.45
C LEU A 394 -44.30 15.40 -2.80
N ASP A 395 -44.46 16.70 -2.50
CA ASP A 395 -45.64 17.29 -1.80
C ASP A 395 -46.01 16.53 -0.50
N LEU A 396 -44.97 16.20 0.28
CA LEU A 396 -45.09 15.52 1.57
C LEU A 396 -45.34 16.51 2.71
N GLU A 397 -45.67 15.97 3.88
CA GLU A 397 -45.85 16.77 5.09
C GLU A 397 -44.50 17.29 5.60
N MET A 398 -44.47 18.55 6.02
CA MET A 398 -43.28 19.29 6.42
C MET A 398 -43.35 19.68 7.89
N ASN A 399 -42.19 19.79 8.52
CA ASN A 399 -42.07 20.31 9.89
C ASN A 399 -42.18 21.85 9.90
N PRO A 400 -42.32 22.50 11.08
CA PRO A 400 -42.48 23.95 11.17
C PRO A 400 -41.35 24.74 10.50
N MET A 401 -40.09 24.32 10.68
CA MET A 401 -38.93 24.98 10.07
C MET A 401 -38.93 24.87 8.54
N GLU A 402 -39.28 23.71 7.99
CA GLU A 402 -39.37 23.49 6.54
C GLU A 402 -40.49 24.31 5.90
N LEU A 403 -41.62 24.49 6.60
CA LEU A 403 -42.69 25.37 6.13
C LEU A 403 -42.22 26.83 6.07
N GLU A 404 -41.44 27.25 7.06
CA GLU A 404 -40.84 28.58 7.06
C GLU A 404 -39.80 28.73 5.93
N LEU A 405 -39.00 27.70 5.65
CA LEU A 405 -38.13 27.66 4.47
C LEU A 405 -38.93 27.85 3.17
N VAL A 406 -40.07 27.14 3.00
CA VAL A 406 -40.96 27.36 1.84
C VAL A 406 -41.43 28.80 1.78
N ARG A 407 -41.75 29.42 2.92
CA ARG A 407 -42.19 30.81 2.98
C ARG A 407 -41.08 31.77 2.55
N HIS A 408 -39.85 31.61 3.05
CA HIS A 408 -38.70 32.40 2.64
C HIS A 408 -38.39 32.24 1.14
N PHE A 409 -38.41 31.02 0.62
CA PHE A 409 -38.21 30.78 -0.81
C PHE A 409 -39.29 31.45 -1.66
N ARG A 410 -40.57 31.16 -1.41
CA ARG A 410 -41.68 31.58 -2.30
C ARG A 410 -42.09 33.03 -2.14
N TYR A 411 -42.13 33.54 -0.90
CA TYR A 411 -42.60 34.90 -0.63
C TYR A 411 -41.44 35.88 -0.43
N GLY A 412 -40.38 35.46 0.27
CA GLY A 412 -39.21 36.31 0.50
C GLY A 412 -38.35 36.48 -0.76
N LEU A 413 -37.96 35.38 -1.38
CA LEU A 413 -37.05 35.37 -2.54
C LEU A 413 -37.78 35.23 -3.89
N GLN A 414 -39.07 34.89 -3.90
CA GLN A 414 -39.86 34.64 -5.11
C GLN A 414 -39.30 33.52 -6.00
N ILE A 415 -38.72 32.50 -5.38
CA ILE A 415 -38.14 31.32 -6.04
C ILE A 415 -38.92 30.10 -5.59
N ASP A 416 -39.39 29.27 -6.52
CA ASP A 416 -39.95 27.98 -6.15
C ASP A 416 -38.80 26.96 -5.92
N PRO A 417 -38.71 26.33 -4.73
CA PRO A 417 -37.64 25.39 -4.43
C PRO A 417 -37.68 24.11 -5.30
N SER A 418 -38.76 23.84 -6.02
CA SER A 418 -38.84 22.75 -7.01
C SER A 418 -38.09 23.03 -8.31
N TRP A 419 -37.62 24.26 -8.55
CA TRP A 419 -36.85 24.61 -9.74
C TRP A 419 -35.38 24.15 -9.68
N PHE A 420 -34.88 23.77 -8.50
CA PHE A 420 -33.48 23.37 -8.35
C PHE A 420 -33.24 21.94 -8.88
N GLU A 421 -32.38 21.83 -9.89
CA GLU A 421 -31.97 20.54 -10.48
C GLU A 421 -30.66 20.00 -9.90
N TYR A 422 -29.81 20.89 -9.40
CA TYR A 422 -28.48 20.58 -8.89
C TYR A 422 -28.28 21.18 -7.50
N ILE A 423 -27.52 20.47 -6.67
CA ILE A 423 -26.98 20.99 -5.42
C ILE A 423 -25.45 20.95 -5.49
N LEU A 424 -24.79 21.98 -4.98
CA LEU A 424 -23.34 22.07 -4.93
C LEU A 424 -22.95 22.23 -3.46
N TRP A 425 -22.22 21.26 -2.93
CA TRP A 425 -21.66 21.33 -1.58
C TRP A 425 -20.35 22.10 -1.62
N ILE A 426 -20.18 23.05 -0.72
CA ILE A 426 -18.96 23.84 -0.59
C ILE A 426 -18.57 23.87 0.88
N ASP A 427 -17.34 23.49 1.21
CA ASP A 427 -16.84 23.62 2.58
C ASP A 427 -16.49 25.08 2.89
N ALA A 428 -16.61 25.45 4.17
CA ALA A 428 -16.44 26.82 4.62
C ALA A 428 -15.00 27.36 4.50
N ASP A 429 -14.04 26.52 4.12
CA ASP A 429 -12.62 26.81 3.89
C ASP A 429 -12.21 26.68 2.41
N THR A 430 -13.20 26.50 1.52
CA THR A 430 -13.01 26.26 0.10
C THR A 430 -13.38 27.46 -0.77
N GLU A 431 -12.40 28.00 -1.49
CA GLU A 431 -12.52 29.05 -2.50
C GLU A 431 -12.71 28.44 -3.89
N ILE A 432 -13.64 28.98 -4.69
CA ILE A 432 -13.92 28.45 -6.03
C ILE A 432 -13.35 29.35 -7.14
N TYR A 433 -12.84 28.74 -8.21
CA TYR A 433 -12.45 29.48 -9.41
C TYR A 433 -13.69 29.96 -10.18
N ARG A 434 -13.56 31.09 -10.90
CA ARG A 434 -14.69 31.78 -11.55
C ARG A 434 -15.48 30.89 -12.52
N ASP A 435 -14.82 29.98 -13.24
CA ASP A 435 -15.41 29.11 -14.26
C ASP A 435 -15.79 27.71 -13.75
N SER A 436 -15.47 27.38 -12.50
CA SER A 436 -15.65 26.02 -11.97
C SER A 436 -17.11 25.57 -11.93
N ILE A 437 -18.04 26.43 -11.50
CA ILE A 437 -19.47 26.07 -11.48
C ILE A 437 -19.96 25.78 -12.90
N ASN A 438 -19.60 26.62 -13.88
CA ASN A 438 -19.98 26.41 -15.29
C ASN A 438 -19.45 25.07 -15.82
N ARG A 439 -18.21 24.73 -15.48
CA ARG A 439 -17.57 23.46 -15.90
C ARG A 439 -18.26 22.24 -15.27
N LEU A 440 -18.64 22.31 -14.00
CA LEU A 440 -19.38 21.23 -13.33
C LEU A 440 -20.78 21.05 -13.94
N VAL A 441 -21.51 22.15 -14.12
CA VAL A 441 -22.85 22.12 -14.75
C VAL A 441 -22.77 21.60 -16.19
N ALA A 442 -21.79 22.03 -16.97
CA ALA A 442 -21.58 21.54 -18.34
C ALA A 442 -21.32 20.03 -18.38
N CYS A 443 -20.54 19.50 -17.42
CA CYS A 443 -20.32 18.06 -17.28
C CYS A 443 -21.63 17.29 -17.00
N MET A 444 -22.45 17.83 -16.10
CA MET A 444 -23.75 17.24 -15.74
C MET A 444 -24.74 17.29 -16.90
N ILE A 445 -24.79 18.39 -17.67
CA ILE A 445 -25.69 18.52 -18.83
C ILE A 445 -25.26 17.58 -19.96
N ARG A 446 -23.96 17.45 -20.20
CA ARG A 446 -23.41 16.66 -21.31
C ARG A 446 -23.78 15.18 -21.23
N ASP A 447 -23.88 14.61 -20.03
CA ASP A 447 -24.26 13.21 -19.85
C ASP A 447 -25.33 13.09 -18.76
N SER A 448 -26.55 12.74 -19.18
CA SER A 448 -27.69 12.57 -18.28
C SER A 448 -27.52 11.40 -17.31
N ARG A 449 -26.57 10.49 -17.51
CA ARG A 449 -26.26 9.41 -16.56
C ARG A 449 -25.37 9.89 -15.41
N VAL A 450 -24.77 11.07 -15.50
CA VAL A 450 -23.94 11.62 -14.43
C VAL A 450 -24.84 12.18 -13.34
N VAL A 451 -24.77 11.56 -12.15
CA VAL A 451 -25.58 11.95 -10.98
C VAL A 451 -24.79 12.75 -9.95
N GLY A 452 -23.46 12.73 -10.05
CA GLY A 452 -22.59 13.61 -9.27
C GLY A 452 -21.24 13.81 -9.96
N VAL A 453 -20.63 14.97 -9.72
CA VAL A 453 -19.33 15.35 -10.30
C VAL A 453 -18.43 15.99 -9.26
N VAL A 454 -17.14 15.63 -9.30
CA VAL A 454 -16.07 16.22 -8.48
C VAL A 454 -15.09 17.02 -9.33
N TRP A 455 -14.49 18.03 -8.71
CA TRP A 455 -13.49 18.94 -9.24
C TRP A 455 -12.05 18.45 -8.98
N ARG A 456 -11.08 19.22 -9.46
CA ARG A 456 -9.66 19.11 -9.09
C ARG A 456 -9.30 20.11 -7.99
N ASN A 457 -8.79 19.62 -6.86
CA ASN A 457 -8.29 20.45 -5.78
C ASN A 457 -6.95 21.12 -6.11
N ALA A 458 -6.79 22.39 -5.74
CA ALA A 458 -5.52 23.08 -5.59
C ALA A 458 -5.39 23.46 -4.10
N SER A 459 -4.20 23.39 -3.51
CA SER A 459 -4.08 23.68 -2.08
C SER A 459 -3.73 25.15 -1.85
N GLY A 460 -4.36 25.76 -0.83
CA GLY A 460 -4.18 27.18 -0.51
C GLY A 460 -3.02 27.49 0.45
N ASN A 461 -2.61 26.51 1.26
CA ASN A 461 -1.63 26.68 2.34
C ASN A 461 -0.47 25.67 2.27
N GLU A 462 0.04 25.45 1.06
CA GLU A 462 0.98 24.37 0.71
C GLU A 462 2.31 24.40 1.48
N MET A 463 2.68 25.55 2.07
CA MET A 463 3.95 25.75 2.77
C MET A 463 3.80 26.17 4.24
N GLU A 464 2.60 26.07 4.82
CA GLU A 464 2.34 26.55 6.19
C GLU A 464 2.99 25.65 7.26
N SER A 465 2.92 24.32 7.08
CA SER A 465 3.55 23.36 7.99
C SER A 465 3.97 22.08 7.27
N TRP A 466 4.87 21.31 7.88
CA TRP A 466 5.25 19.99 7.34
C TRP A 466 4.05 19.04 7.21
N VAL A 467 3.02 19.19 8.05
CA VAL A 467 1.75 18.43 7.96
C VAL A 467 1.00 18.81 6.69
N THR A 468 0.88 20.12 6.39
CA THR A 468 0.24 20.58 5.16
C THR A 468 0.97 20.08 3.91
N MET A 469 2.31 20.11 3.90
CA MET A 469 3.11 19.65 2.77
C MET A 469 2.85 18.17 2.43
N ILE A 470 2.79 17.31 3.45
CA ILE A 470 2.52 15.88 3.25
C ILE A 470 1.09 15.66 2.75
N GLN A 471 0.11 16.37 3.32
CA GLN A 471 -1.29 16.19 2.96
C GLN A 471 -1.61 16.73 1.56
N VAL A 472 -0.97 17.83 1.15
CA VAL A 472 -1.06 18.36 -0.23
C VAL A 472 -0.52 17.34 -1.22
N TYR A 473 0.60 16.68 -0.89
CA TYR A 473 1.16 15.60 -1.71
C TYR A 473 0.18 14.44 -1.86
N GLU A 474 -0.44 13.98 -0.78
CA GLU A 474 -1.44 12.90 -0.81
C GLU A 474 -2.67 13.31 -1.64
N TYR A 475 -3.19 14.52 -1.45
CA TYR A 475 -4.30 15.04 -2.26
C TYR A 475 -3.94 15.10 -3.74
N PHE A 476 -2.72 15.53 -4.06
CA PHE A 476 -2.23 15.59 -5.43
C PHE A 476 -2.24 14.21 -6.08
N ILE A 477 -1.63 13.21 -5.43
CA ILE A 477 -1.56 11.83 -5.92
C ILE A 477 -2.98 11.22 -6.04
N SER A 478 -3.84 11.40 -5.04
CA SER A 478 -5.20 10.85 -5.05
C SER A 478 -6.04 11.41 -6.20
N HIS A 479 -6.03 12.73 -6.43
CA HIS A 479 -6.81 13.35 -7.50
C HIS A 479 -6.21 13.12 -8.88
N HIS A 480 -4.88 13.12 -9.03
CA HIS A 480 -4.24 13.02 -10.34
C HIS A 480 -3.93 11.59 -10.79
N LEU A 481 -3.81 10.62 -9.89
CA LEU A 481 -3.57 9.23 -10.27
C LEU A 481 -4.83 8.40 -10.06
N SER A 482 -5.37 8.35 -8.84
CA SER A 482 -6.47 7.45 -8.51
C SER A 482 -7.79 7.88 -9.17
N LYS A 483 -8.21 9.15 -9.01
CA LYS A 483 -9.50 9.62 -9.56
C LYS A 483 -9.52 9.68 -11.09
N GLN A 484 -8.38 10.02 -11.70
CA GLN A 484 -8.24 9.96 -13.16
C GLN A 484 -8.33 8.53 -13.68
N PHE A 485 -7.65 7.58 -13.03
CA PHE A 485 -7.75 6.16 -13.37
C PHE A 485 -9.18 5.63 -13.22
N GLU A 486 -9.85 5.89 -12.08
CA GLU A 486 -11.26 5.48 -11.87
C GLU A 486 -12.19 6.03 -12.96
N SER A 487 -11.98 7.28 -13.38
CA SER A 487 -12.81 7.90 -14.41
C SER A 487 -12.74 7.19 -15.77
N VAL A 488 -11.63 6.52 -16.08
CA VAL A 488 -11.46 5.72 -17.30
C VAL A 488 -12.32 4.46 -17.27
N PHE A 489 -12.56 3.86 -16.10
CA PHE A 489 -13.47 2.72 -15.93
C PHE A 489 -14.95 3.11 -15.89
N GLY A 490 -15.25 4.40 -16.06
CA GLY A 490 -16.60 4.90 -16.28
C GLY A 490 -17.30 5.46 -15.06
N SER A 491 -16.80 5.28 -13.84
CA SER A 491 -17.33 5.96 -12.64
C SER A 491 -16.28 6.12 -11.55
N VAL A 492 -16.29 7.28 -10.90
CA VAL A 492 -15.53 7.56 -9.68
C VAL A 492 -16.19 6.89 -8.48
N THR A 493 -15.39 6.42 -7.52
CA THR A 493 -15.88 5.66 -6.35
C THR A 493 -16.38 6.54 -5.21
N CYS A 494 -15.82 7.75 -5.08
CA CYS A 494 -16.10 8.67 -3.98
C CYS A 494 -15.95 10.11 -4.46
N LEU A 495 -16.93 10.95 -4.11
CA LEU A 495 -16.93 12.38 -4.34
C LEU A 495 -16.65 13.09 -2.99
N PRO A 496 -15.53 13.81 -2.84
CA PRO A 496 -15.22 14.56 -1.63
C PRO A 496 -16.26 15.66 -1.36
N GLY A 497 -16.45 15.97 -0.07
CA GLY A 497 -17.50 16.87 0.38
C GLY A 497 -17.24 18.37 0.13
N CYS A 498 -15.98 18.79 -0.08
CA CYS A 498 -15.64 20.21 -0.07
C CYS A 498 -16.04 21.02 -1.31
N PHE A 499 -16.29 20.41 -2.47
CA PHE A 499 -16.73 21.11 -3.69
C PHE A 499 -17.43 20.18 -4.72
N SER A 500 -18.34 19.31 -4.27
CA SER A 500 -19.01 18.33 -5.14
C SER A 500 -20.42 18.75 -5.55
N MET A 501 -20.78 18.49 -6.81
CA MET A 501 -22.11 18.77 -7.35
C MET A 501 -22.90 17.48 -7.54
N PHE A 502 -24.16 17.48 -7.11
CA PHE A 502 -25.08 16.36 -7.23
C PHE A 502 -26.35 16.76 -7.97
N ARG A 503 -26.90 15.82 -8.72
CA ARG A 503 -28.21 15.97 -9.36
C ARG A 503 -29.31 15.61 -8.36
N ILE A 504 -30.24 16.52 -8.17
CA ILE A 504 -31.41 16.33 -7.30
C ILE A 504 -32.37 15.33 -7.95
N ARG A 505 -32.69 15.54 -9.24
CA ARG A 505 -33.71 14.79 -9.97
C ARG A 505 -33.36 14.64 -11.44
N SER A 506 -33.85 13.57 -12.07
CA SER A 506 -33.80 13.36 -13.51
C SER A 506 -34.74 14.29 -14.28
N SER A 507 -34.49 14.44 -15.59
CA SER A 507 -35.45 15.04 -16.53
C SER A 507 -36.81 14.35 -16.48
N ASN A 508 -36.82 13.03 -16.24
CA ASN A 508 -38.02 12.20 -16.12
C ASN A 508 -38.69 12.27 -14.73
N LYS A 509 -38.34 13.26 -13.91
CA LYS A 509 -38.84 13.47 -12.54
C LYS A 509 -38.42 12.41 -11.50
N THR A 510 -37.58 11.44 -11.85
CA THR A 510 -37.03 10.47 -10.89
C THR A 510 -36.10 11.16 -9.89
N ALA A 511 -36.37 11.01 -8.59
CA ALA A 511 -35.50 11.51 -7.53
C ALA A 511 -34.19 10.70 -7.46
N TYR A 512 -33.03 11.38 -7.45
CA TYR A 512 -31.73 10.75 -7.23
C TYR A 512 -31.22 11.02 -5.83
N LEU A 513 -30.62 12.20 -5.61
CA LEU A 513 -30.10 12.61 -4.31
C LEU A 513 -31.18 12.63 -3.23
N ILE A 514 -32.39 13.05 -3.61
CA ILE A 514 -33.52 13.20 -2.70
C ILE A 514 -34.38 11.93 -2.61
N SER A 515 -33.90 10.76 -3.06
CA SER A 515 -34.65 9.51 -2.91
C SER A 515 -34.73 9.09 -1.43
N ASN A 516 -35.85 8.49 -1.00
CA ASN A 516 -36.01 7.99 0.36
C ASN A 516 -34.91 6.97 0.73
N ASP A 517 -34.48 6.15 -0.23
CA ASP A 517 -33.40 5.18 -0.07
C ASP A 517 -32.04 5.84 0.24
N VAL A 518 -31.82 7.06 -0.27
CA VAL A 518 -30.56 7.80 -0.12
C VAL A 518 -30.57 8.63 1.17
N ILE A 519 -31.72 9.21 1.53
CA ILE A 519 -31.87 10.10 2.69
C ILE A 519 -31.83 9.33 4.02
N GLN A 520 -32.13 8.03 4.03
CA GLN A 520 -32.18 7.24 5.27
C GLN A 520 -30.82 6.79 5.81
N ASP A 521 -29.75 6.82 5.01
CA ASP A 521 -28.51 6.08 5.34
C ASP A 521 -27.24 6.97 5.29
N ARG A 522 -26.08 6.38 5.62
CA ARG A 522 -24.82 7.03 6.04
C ARG A 522 -23.86 7.34 4.88
N TYR A 523 -24.08 6.78 3.68
CA TYR A 523 -23.08 6.74 2.61
C TYR A 523 -23.62 7.23 1.26
N LEU A 524 -23.62 8.55 1.05
CA LEU A 524 -24.29 9.18 -0.09
C LEU A 524 -23.88 8.61 -1.46
N THR A 525 -22.58 8.60 -1.77
CA THR A 525 -22.07 8.14 -3.08
C THR A 525 -22.31 6.64 -3.30
N THR A 526 -22.13 5.84 -2.26
CA THR A 526 -22.37 4.39 -2.29
C THR A 526 -23.83 4.05 -2.52
N LEU A 527 -24.75 4.75 -1.83
CA LEU A 527 -26.19 4.58 -2.01
C LEU A 527 -26.61 4.98 -3.41
N MET A 528 -26.06 6.07 -3.95
CA MET A 528 -26.34 6.47 -5.32
C MET A 528 -25.93 5.40 -6.34
N MET A 529 -24.74 4.80 -6.20
CA MET A 529 -24.32 3.72 -7.10
C MET A 529 -25.14 2.43 -6.89
N LYS A 530 -25.53 2.12 -5.64
CA LYS A 530 -26.32 0.94 -5.30
C LYS A 530 -27.75 1.01 -5.86
N HIS A 531 -28.43 2.14 -5.65
CA HIS A 531 -29.83 2.32 -6.03
C HIS A 531 -29.99 2.77 -7.49
N PHE A 532 -28.94 3.31 -8.11
CA PHE A 532 -28.96 3.77 -9.51
C PHE A 532 -27.83 3.16 -10.35
N PRO A 533 -27.81 1.84 -10.59
CA PRO A 533 -26.70 1.15 -11.28
C PRO A 533 -26.48 1.58 -12.73
N GLY A 534 -27.48 2.19 -13.38
CA GLY A 534 -27.35 2.76 -14.74
C GLY A 534 -26.72 4.16 -14.78
N HIS A 535 -26.36 4.73 -13.62
CA HIS A 535 -25.81 6.07 -13.47
C HIS A 535 -24.36 6.00 -12.97
N LYS A 536 -23.63 7.10 -13.15
CA LYS A 536 -22.21 7.18 -12.80
C LYS A 536 -21.87 8.48 -12.09
N LEU A 537 -20.75 8.45 -11.35
CA LEU A 537 -20.11 9.61 -10.76
C LEU A 537 -18.93 10.01 -11.64
N ALA A 538 -18.80 11.30 -11.95
CA ALA A 538 -17.79 11.81 -12.87
C ALA A 538 -16.72 12.64 -12.16
N PHE A 539 -15.53 12.70 -12.77
CA PHE A 539 -14.47 13.62 -12.39
C PHE A 539 -14.28 14.65 -13.50
N SER A 540 -14.36 15.93 -13.16
CA SER A 540 -14.07 17.03 -14.07
C SER A 540 -12.70 17.63 -13.71
N PRO A 541 -11.62 17.27 -14.44
CA PRO A 541 -10.27 17.78 -14.18
C PRO A 541 -10.14 19.29 -14.38
N ASP A 542 -11.11 19.88 -15.06
CA ASP A 542 -11.17 21.25 -15.53
C ASP A 542 -11.78 22.20 -14.49
N ALA A 543 -12.64 21.71 -13.61
CA ALA A 543 -13.17 22.52 -12.50
C ALA A 543 -12.14 22.56 -11.36
N LYS A 544 -11.85 23.75 -10.84
CA LYS A 544 -10.82 23.97 -9.81
C LYS A 544 -11.37 24.68 -8.57
N CYS A 545 -10.85 24.34 -7.41
CA CYS A 545 -11.07 25.11 -6.18
C CYS A 545 -9.80 25.10 -5.34
N LYS A 546 -9.68 26.04 -4.39
CA LYS A 546 -8.63 26.08 -3.38
C LYS A 546 -9.21 25.73 -2.03
N THR A 547 -8.66 24.74 -1.34
CA THR A 547 -9.03 24.41 0.05
C THR A 547 -7.80 24.48 0.95
N GLN A 548 -8.02 24.74 2.24
CA GLN A 548 -6.95 24.79 3.23
C GLN A 548 -6.80 23.41 3.90
N ALA A 549 -5.58 22.87 3.91
CA ALA A 549 -5.27 21.66 4.66
C ALA A 549 -5.06 22.00 6.15
N PRO A 550 -5.41 21.11 7.09
CA PRO A 550 -5.16 21.34 8.51
C PRO A 550 -3.66 21.52 8.81
N ALA A 551 -3.30 22.66 9.40
CA ALA A 551 -1.90 22.98 9.71
C ALA A 551 -1.35 22.26 10.95
N SER A 552 -2.23 21.88 11.88
CA SER A 552 -1.87 21.25 13.17
C SER A 552 -2.02 19.73 13.13
N TRP A 553 -1.02 19.03 13.67
CA TRP A 553 -1.00 17.56 13.78
C TRP A 553 -2.23 16.98 14.49
N ASN A 554 -2.65 17.57 15.61
CA ASN A 554 -3.81 17.09 16.37
C ASN A 554 -5.13 17.20 15.57
N VAL A 555 -5.23 18.19 14.68
CA VAL A 555 -6.39 18.35 13.78
C VAL A 555 -6.30 17.33 12.65
N PHE A 556 -5.11 17.10 12.11
CA PHE A 556 -4.87 16.10 11.08
C PHE A 556 -5.20 14.66 11.57
N VAL A 557 -4.75 14.28 12.76
CA VAL A 557 -5.02 12.94 13.34
C VAL A 557 -6.49 12.77 13.73
N SER A 558 -7.16 13.84 14.16
CA SER A 558 -8.59 13.80 14.52
C SER A 558 -9.53 13.88 13.32
N GLN A 559 -9.01 14.16 12.13
CA GLN A 559 -9.70 13.97 10.86
C GLN A 559 -9.35 12.57 10.35
N PRO A 560 -10.17 11.53 10.63
CA PRO A 560 -10.05 10.33 9.83
C PRO A 560 -10.28 10.75 8.39
N CYS A 561 -9.29 10.52 7.52
CA CYS A 561 -9.42 10.72 6.08
C CYS A 561 -10.54 9.80 5.59
N GLY A 562 -11.78 10.27 5.67
CA GLY A 562 -13.00 9.60 5.22
C GLY A 562 -13.10 9.51 3.69
N CYS A 563 -11.99 9.73 2.98
CA CYS A 563 -11.88 9.50 1.55
C CYS A 563 -11.63 8.01 1.23
N CYS A 564 -11.21 7.22 2.22
CA CYS A 564 -11.16 5.77 2.12
C CYS A 564 -12.40 5.19 2.80
N LEU A 565 -13.43 4.82 2.01
CA LEU A 565 -14.23 3.60 2.16
C LEU A 565 -15.53 3.66 1.32
N LEU A 566 -15.67 2.66 0.44
CA LEU A 566 -16.87 2.09 -0.19
C LEU A 566 -17.30 2.58 -1.60
N SER A 567 -16.71 2.00 -2.67
CA SER A 567 -17.48 1.52 -3.84
C SER A 567 -16.77 0.49 -4.76
N MET A 568 -17.60 -0.36 -5.39
CA MET A 568 -17.37 -1.60 -6.16
C MET A 568 -16.85 -2.78 -5.32
N ARG A 569 -17.72 -3.75 -5.00
CA ARG A 569 -17.48 -4.84 -4.01
C ARG A 569 -16.11 -5.54 -4.10
N VAL A 570 -15.51 -5.61 -5.29
CA VAL A 570 -14.17 -6.19 -5.52
C VAL A 570 -13.05 -5.16 -5.28
N VAL A 571 -13.17 -3.93 -5.81
CA VAL A 571 -12.20 -2.85 -5.58
C VAL A 571 -12.16 -2.47 -4.10
N VAL A 572 -13.32 -2.42 -3.44
CA VAL A 572 -13.43 -2.19 -1.98
C VAL A 572 -12.71 -3.27 -1.19
N PHE A 573 -12.85 -4.54 -1.56
CA PHE A 573 -12.17 -5.62 -0.86
C PHE A 573 -10.66 -5.50 -1.04
N ILE A 574 -10.19 -5.16 -2.25
CA ILE A 574 -8.77 -4.94 -2.53
C ILE A 574 -8.23 -3.74 -1.76
N ASP A 575 -8.93 -2.61 -1.75
CA ASP A 575 -8.48 -1.40 -1.04
C ASP A 575 -8.50 -1.60 0.48
N LEU A 576 -9.56 -2.23 1.01
CA LEU A 576 -9.62 -2.59 2.43
C LEU A 576 -8.51 -3.58 2.80
N PHE A 577 -8.30 -4.62 2.00
CA PHE A 577 -7.21 -5.57 2.21
C PHE A 577 -5.85 -4.88 2.14
N SER A 578 -5.67 -3.94 1.20
CA SER A 578 -4.46 -3.13 1.07
C SER A 578 -4.23 -2.28 2.32
N THR A 579 -5.23 -1.57 2.84
CA THR A 579 -5.12 -0.80 4.08
C THR A 579 -4.85 -1.70 5.29
N LEU A 580 -5.48 -2.87 5.35
CA LEU A 580 -5.23 -3.85 6.42
C LEU A 580 -3.82 -4.44 6.36
N ALA A 581 -3.22 -4.54 5.16
CA ALA A 581 -1.89 -5.09 4.93
C ALA A 581 -0.77 -4.03 4.95
N GLN A 582 -1.07 -2.72 4.89
CA GLN A 582 -0.07 -1.64 4.92
C GLN A 582 0.97 -1.76 6.05
N PRO A 583 0.59 -2.11 7.31
CA PRO A 583 1.57 -2.28 8.38
C PRO A 583 2.61 -3.37 8.06
N SER A 584 2.20 -4.46 7.39
CA SER A 584 3.09 -5.54 7.00
C SER A 584 4.12 -5.11 5.95
N ALA A 585 3.77 -4.19 5.04
CA ALA A 585 4.69 -3.69 4.03
C ALA A 585 5.85 -2.91 4.65
N LEU A 586 5.59 -2.12 5.71
CA LEU A 586 6.63 -1.41 6.44
C LEU A 586 7.57 -2.36 7.19
N VAL A 587 7.00 -3.39 7.85
CA VAL A 587 7.79 -4.42 8.54
C VAL A 587 8.67 -5.18 7.56
N TYR A 588 8.14 -5.54 6.39
CA TYR A 588 8.90 -6.18 5.33
C TYR A 588 10.01 -5.28 4.77
N PHE A 589 9.75 -3.99 4.58
CA PHE A 589 10.77 -3.03 4.17
C PHE A 589 11.92 -2.96 5.19
N GLY A 590 11.61 -2.92 6.49
CA GLY A 590 12.61 -3.02 7.56
C GLY A 590 13.39 -4.34 7.53
N TYR A 591 12.72 -5.46 7.27
CA TYR A 591 13.36 -6.77 7.10
C TYR A 591 14.32 -6.80 5.91
N LEU A 592 13.98 -6.18 4.78
CA LEU A 592 14.88 -6.09 3.62
C LEU A 592 16.14 -5.28 3.95
N ILE A 593 16.01 -4.17 4.68
CA ILE A 593 17.16 -3.39 5.15
C ILE A 593 18.03 -4.23 6.08
N TYR A 594 17.42 -4.90 7.07
CA TYR A 594 18.15 -5.77 8.00
C TYR A 594 18.89 -6.88 7.25
N SER A 595 18.21 -7.61 6.37
CA SER A 595 18.78 -8.71 5.58
C SER A 595 19.91 -8.23 4.67
N SER A 596 19.78 -7.04 4.08
CA SER A 596 20.84 -6.46 3.24
C SER A 596 22.08 -6.04 4.02
N ILE A 597 21.97 -5.82 5.33
CA ILE A 597 23.10 -5.45 6.20
C ILE A 597 23.70 -6.71 6.85
N SER A 598 22.89 -7.72 7.18
CA SER A 598 23.31 -8.87 7.97
C SER A 598 23.80 -10.06 7.16
N ASP A 599 23.31 -10.27 5.93
CA ASP A 599 23.69 -11.41 5.08
C ASP A 599 24.51 -10.95 3.86
N GLU A 600 25.84 -11.04 3.94
CA GLU A 600 26.74 -10.81 2.78
C GLU A 600 26.56 -11.85 1.65
N SER A 601 25.96 -13.00 1.97
CA SER A 601 25.78 -14.13 1.03
C SER A 601 24.55 -14.01 0.12
N HIS A 602 23.59 -13.17 0.50
CA HIS A 602 22.45 -12.83 -0.33
C HIS A 602 22.69 -11.44 -0.89
N GLY A 603 23.14 -11.35 -2.15
CA GLY A 603 23.36 -10.08 -2.82
C GLY A 603 22.16 -9.13 -2.63
N ALA A 604 22.43 -7.81 -2.61
CA ALA A 604 21.42 -6.79 -2.35
C ALA A 604 20.12 -7.08 -3.12
N PRO A 605 18.92 -6.87 -2.52
CA PRO A 605 17.63 -7.19 -3.13
C PRO A 605 17.33 -6.25 -4.32
N LEU A 606 18.03 -6.48 -5.43
CA LEU A 606 18.08 -5.63 -6.61
C LEU A 606 16.69 -5.44 -7.21
N PHE A 607 15.89 -6.50 -7.26
CA PHE A 607 14.51 -6.43 -7.76
C PHE A 607 13.63 -5.51 -6.92
N SER A 608 13.74 -5.56 -5.58
CA SER A 608 12.98 -4.68 -4.68
C SER A 608 13.41 -3.22 -4.85
N LEU A 609 14.71 -2.97 -4.99
CA LEU A 609 15.25 -1.62 -5.22
C LEU A 609 14.81 -1.06 -6.58
N ILE A 610 14.89 -1.87 -7.65
CA ILE A 610 14.41 -1.50 -8.99
C ILE A 610 12.92 -1.18 -8.96
N MET A 611 12.12 -1.97 -8.25
CA MET A 611 10.68 -1.71 -8.12
C MET A 611 10.38 -0.40 -7.40
N ILE A 612 11.04 -0.13 -6.26
CA ILE A 612 10.85 1.12 -5.52
C ILE A 612 11.26 2.31 -6.40
N ALA A 613 12.41 2.21 -7.07
CA ALA A 613 12.89 3.22 -8.01
C ALA A 613 11.93 3.43 -9.17
N ALA A 614 11.32 2.37 -9.71
CA ALA A 614 10.33 2.47 -10.78
C ALA A 614 9.05 3.17 -10.30
N ILE A 615 8.52 2.80 -9.12
CA ILE A 615 7.27 3.37 -8.59
C ILE A 615 7.40 4.87 -8.35
N TYR A 616 8.46 5.31 -7.66
CA TYR A 616 8.68 6.74 -7.39
C TYR A 616 9.26 7.47 -8.60
N GLY A 617 10.07 6.81 -9.42
CA GLY A 617 10.60 7.38 -10.67
C GLY A 617 9.50 7.74 -11.65
N VAL A 618 8.47 6.90 -11.77
CA VAL A 618 7.28 7.21 -12.59
C VAL A 618 6.54 8.44 -12.03
N GLN A 619 6.43 8.60 -10.72
CA GLN A 619 5.82 9.80 -10.10
C GLN A 619 6.64 11.06 -10.39
N LEU A 620 7.97 10.98 -10.34
CA LEU A 620 8.88 12.07 -10.70
C LEU A 620 8.65 12.57 -12.13
N VAL A 621 8.45 11.64 -13.08
CA VAL A 621 8.14 11.98 -14.48
C VAL A 621 6.84 12.79 -14.57
N ILE A 622 5.81 12.46 -13.78
CA ILE A 622 4.55 13.25 -13.75
C ILE A 622 4.82 14.69 -13.30
N PHE A 623 5.61 14.88 -12.24
CA PHE A 623 5.90 16.23 -11.72
C PHE A 623 6.63 17.07 -12.75
N MET A 624 7.62 16.49 -13.44
CA MET A 624 8.35 17.15 -14.52
C MET A 624 7.43 17.52 -15.69
N LEU A 625 6.59 16.59 -16.15
CA LEU A 625 5.66 16.83 -17.26
C LEU A 625 4.59 17.87 -16.93
N LYS A 626 4.19 17.99 -15.65
CA LYS A 626 3.20 18.99 -15.22
C LYS A 626 3.82 20.34 -14.87
N GLY A 627 5.14 20.42 -14.69
CA GLY A 627 5.88 21.63 -14.35
C GLY A 627 5.78 22.03 -12.87
N GLU A 628 5.36 21.12 -11.99
CA GLU A 628 5.08 21.41 -10.59
C GLU A 628 6.21 20.86 -9.69
N PHE A 629 7.41 21.42 -9.85
CA PHE A 629 8.63 20.97 -9.18
C PHE A 629 8.58 21.02 -7.64
N GLN A 630 7.66 21.82 -7.07
CA GLN A 630 7.44 21.87 -5.62
C GLN A 630 7.08 20.50 -5.01
N HIS A 631 6.38 19.65 -5.76
CA HIS A 631 6.02 18.30 -5.31
C HIS A 631 7.24 17.38 -5.15
N LEU A 632 8.40 17.71 -5.74
CA LEU A 632 9.64 16.96 -5.54
C LEU A 632 10.10 17.02 -4.09
N GLY A 633 10.03 18.20 -3.47
CA GLY A 633 10.36 18.38 -2.05
C GLY A 633 9.35 17.70 -1.14
N TRP A 634 8.06 17.82 -1.46
CA TRP A 634 7.00 17.17 -0.66
C TRP A 634 7.02 15.66 -0.77
N MET A 635 7.47 15.09 -1.89
CA MET A 635 7.69 13.65 -2.03
C MET A 635 8.71 13.15 -0.99
N VAL A 636 9.82 13.88 -0.77
CA VAL A 636 10.83 13.49 0.23
C VAL A 636 10.24 13.51 1.64
N LEU A 637 9.46 14.54 1.97
CA LEU A 637 8.77 14.61 3.27
C LEU A 637 7.74 13.49 3.43
N TYR A 638 7.01 13.17 2.36
CA TYR A 638 6.05 12.06 2.35
C TYR A 638 6.76 10.71 2.55
N LEU A 639 7.90 10.49 1.91
CA LEU A 639 8.72 9.27 2.10
C LEU A 639 9.13 9.09 3.57
N LEU A 640 9.53 10.17 4.24
CA LEU A 640 9.84 10.14 5.68
C LEU A 640 8.60 9.91 6.55
N ALA A 641 7.42 10.30 6.06
CA ALA A 641 6.15 10.10 6.74
C ALA A 641 5.52 8.72 6.47
N ILE A 642 6.08 7.87 5.60
CA ILE A 642 5.55 6.52 5.32
C ILE A 642 5.27 5.70 6.60
N PRO A 643 6.12 5.69 7.64
CA PRO A 643 5.82 4.97 8.88
C PRO A 643 4.54 5.46 9.56
N ILE A 644 4.26 6.75 9.48
CA ILE A 644 3.03 7.33 10.03
C ILE A 644 1.82 6.83 9.23
N TYR A 645 1.87 6.98 7.90
CA TYR A 645 0.72 6.67 7.02
C TYR A 645 0.45 5.19 6.86
N SER A 646 1.50 4.36 6.86
CA SER A 646 1.38 2.92 6.59
C SER A 646 1.24 2.09 7.86
N PHE A 647 1.54 2.67 9.03
CA PHE A 647 1.52 1.92 10.30
C PHE A 647 0.69 2.63 11.36
N TYR A 648 1.06 3.85 11.76
CA TYR A 648 0.40 4.54 12.88
C TYR A 648 -1.07 4.89 12.59
N LEU A 649 -1.35 5.57 11.48
CA LEU A 649 -2.70 6.03 11.15
C LEU A 649 -3.70 4.88 10.97
N PRO A 650 -3.41 3.81 10.19
CA PRO A 650 -4.34 2.69 10.06
C PRO A 650 -4.66 2.04 11.41
N ILE A 651 -3.65 1.78 12.25
CA ILE A 651 -3.83 1.19 13.58
C ILE A 651 -4.65 2.14 14.46
N TYR A 652 -4.35 3.43 14.47
CA TYR A 652 -5.04 4.43 15.27
C TYR A 652 -6.51 4.58 14.86
N SER A 653 -6.80 4.63 13.56
CA SER A 653 -8.15 4.71 13.01
C SER A 653 -8.98 3.46 13.33
N PHE A 654 -8.43 2.26 13.17
CA PHE A 654 -9.13 1.02 13.54
C PHE A 654 -9.35 0.91 15.05
N TRP A 655 -8.39 1.39 15.85
CA TRP A 655 -8.50 1.39 17.30
C TRP A 655 -9.56 2.37 17.82
N HIS A 656 -9.94 3.40 17.09
CA HIS A 656 -10.93 4.39 17.54
C HIS A 656 -12.14 4.51 16.62
N PHE A 657 -12.36 3.51 15.77
CA PHE A 657 -13.46 3.51 14.80
C PHE A 657 -14.86 3.67 15.43
N ASP A 658 -15.02 3.26 16.71
CA ASP A 658 -16.28 3.32 17.45
C ASP A 658 -16.44 4.60 18.31
N ASP A 659 -15.47 5.53 18.30
CA ASP A 659 -15.51 6.73 19.12
C ASP A 659 -16.22 7.89 18.38
N PHE A 660 -17.53 8.03 18.61
CA PHE A 660 -18.36 9.06 17.97
C PHE A 660 -18.05 10.50 18.42
N SER A 661 -17.16 10.69 19.41
CA SER A 661 -16.66 12.02 19.78
C SER A 661 -15.81 12.67 18.67
N TRP A 662 -15.36 11.85 17.71
CA TRP A 662 -14.55 12.26 16.57
C TRP A 662 -15.38 13.04 15.55
N GLY A 663 -15.52 14.34 15.82
CA GLY A 663 -16.30 15.28 15.01
C GLY A 663 -16.97 16.38 15.83
N ASN A 664 -17.18 16.15 17.13
CA ASN A 664 -17.68 17.16 18.07
C ASN A 664 -16.53 18.10 18.46
N THR A 665 -16.15 18.96 17.53
CA THR A 665 -15.00 19.87 17.71
C THR A 665 -15.25 20.98 18.73
N ARG A 666 -16.52 21.25 19.13
CA ARG A 666 -16.85 22.38 20.03
C ARG A 666 -18.10 22.12 20.87
N ILE A 667 -18.05 22.57 22.12
CA ILE A 667 -19.15 22.50 23.10
C ILE A 667 -20.20 23.57 22.76
N VAL A 668 -21.49 23.22 22.83
CA VAL A 668 -22.59 24.17 22.59
C VAL A 668 -22.70 25.14 23.76
N VAL A 669 -22.82 26.42 23.44
CA VAL A 669 -22.98 27.50 24.41
C VAL A 669 -24.34 28.13 24.18
N ASP A 670 -25.05 28.43 25.27
CA ASP A 670 -26.34 29.13 25.23
C ASP A 670 -26.17 30.60 24.76
N GLU A 671 -27.25 31.27 24.38
CA GLU A 671 -27.24 32.67 23.93
C GLU A 671 -26.66 33.65 24.98
N SER A 672 -26.63 33.23 26.25
CA SER A 672 -26.06 33.92 27.41
C SER A 672 -24.57 33.61 27.69
N GLY A 673 -23.94 32.72 26.93
CA GLY A 673 -22.56 32.27 27.20
C GLY A 673 -22.45 31.09 28.19
N ALA A 674 -23.58 30.58 28.70
CA ALA A 674 -23.60 29.46 29.65
C ALA A 674 -23.46 28.09 28.94
N ARG A 675 -22.79 27.13 29.60
CA ARG A 675 -22.64 25.75 29.08
C ARG A 675 -23.97 25.00 29.22
N VAL A 676 -24.49 24.42 28.13
CA VAL A 676 -25.69 23.57 28.17
C VAL A 676 -25.27 22.13 28.46
N TYR A 677 -25.71 21.58 29.60
CA TYR A 677 -25.54 20.16 29.94
C TYR A 677 -26.56 19.29 29.18
N GLU A 678 -26.16 18.07 28.82
CA GLU A 678 -26.95 17.10 28.05
C GLU A 678 -28.37 16.86 28.61
N TYR A 679 -29.34 16.73 27.70
CA TYR A 679 -30.70 16.30 28.00
C TYR A 679 -30.70 14.89 28.62
N ALA A 680 -31.58 14.67 29.61
CA ALA A 680 -31.82 13.37 30.21
C ALA A 680 -32.24 12.31 29.16
N GLU A 681 -31.90 11.04 29.41
CA GLU A 681 -32.20 9.88 28.57
C GLU A 681 -33.71 9.57 28.51
N GLU A 682 -34.48 10.42 27.85
CA GLU A 682 -35.88 10.15 27.51
C GLU A 682 -36.01 9.64 26.06
N ASN A 683 -36.99 8.75 25.84
CA ASN A 683 -37.29 8.22 24.51
C ASN A 683 -38.01 9.28 23.66
N PHE A 684 -37.56 9.49 22.42
CA PHE A 684 -38.16 10.45 21.50
C PHE A 684 -39.44 9.91 20.89
N ASP A 685 -40.53 10.69 20.97
CA ASP A 685 -41.76 10.45 20.25
C ASP A 685 -41.84 11.36 19.00
N PRO A 686 -41.91 10.80 17.78
CA PRO A 686 -42.08 11.59 16.55
C PRO A 686 -43.30 12.53 16.54
N SER A 687 -44.32 12.27 17.36
CA SER A 687 -45.51 13.13 17.49
C SER A 687 -45.20 14.53 18.03
N MET A 688 -44.05 14.69 18.72
CA MET A 688 -43.57 15.97 19.26
C MET A 688 -43.29 17.02 18.18
N ILE A 689 -43.06 16.60 16.92
CA ILE A 689 -42.79 17.50 15.79
C ILE A 689 -44.04 17.55 14.89
N PRO A 690 -44.83 18.64 14.92
CA PRO A 690 -46.07 18.70 14.16
C PRO A 690 -45.79 18.82 12.66
N LEU A 691 -46.23 17.83 11.89
CA LEU A 691 -46.13 17.82 10.43
C LEU A 691 -47.39 18.43 9.79
N LYS A 692 -47.21 19.28 8.78
CA LYS A 692 -48.32 19.87 8.00
C LYS A 692 -47.96 19.96 6.52
N LYS A 693 -48.97 19.80 5.65
CA LYS A 693 -48.83 20.11 4.22
C LYS A 693 -48.90 21.61 3.96
N VAL A 694 -48.08 22.10 3.03
CA VAL A 694 -48.03 23.50 2.59
C VAL A 694 -49.43 24.04 2.22
N ARG A 695 -50.27 23.22 1.59
CA ARG A 695 -51.61 23.62 1.13
C ARG A 695 -52.60 23.97 2.26
N LYS A 696 -52.42 23.43 3.49
CA LYS A 696 -53.30 23.74 4.64
C LYS A 696 -53.04 25.12 5.26
N GLN A 697 -51.88 25.75 5.02
CA GLN A 697 -51.55 27.09 5.54
C GLN A 697 -52.20 28.22 4.74
N ARG A 698 -52.63 27.97 3.49
CA ARG A 698 -53.36 28.95 2.65
C ARG A 698 -54.61 29.53 3.33
N ASN A 699 -55.19 28.79 4.27
CA ASN A 699 -56.43 29.18 4.95
C ASN A 699 -56.21 29.93 6.29
N LYS A 700 -54.96 30.26 6.65
CA LYS A 700 -54.65 30.96 7.92
C LYS A 700 -54.02 32.35 7.76
N VAL A 701 -53.72 32.80 6.55
CA VAL A 701 -53.29 34.19 6.31
C VAL A 701 -54.52 35.00 5.98
N SER A 702 -55.04 35.73 6.97
CA SER A 702 -56.03 36.79 6.75
C SER A 702 -55.38 37.94 5.96
N PRO A 703 -56.08 38.52 4.97
CA PRO A 703 -55.58 39.68 4.24
C PRO A 703 -55.72 40.91 5.13
N SER A 704 -54.67 41.23 5.88
CA SER A 704 -54.55 42.54 6.52
C SER A 704 -53.10 42.96 6.53
N ASN A 705 -52.86 44.09 5.88
CA ASN A 705 -51.63 44.89 5.77
C ASN A 705 -50.77 44.56 4.56
N VAL A 706 -51.25 45.08 3.41
CA VAL A 706 -50.43 45.62 2.32
C VAL A 706 -49.85 46.96 2.76
#